data_AF-A0A1M5WT98-F1
#
_entry.id   AF-A0A1M5WT98-F1
#
_cell.length_a   1.000
_cell.length_b   1.000
_cell.length_c   1.000
_cell.angle_alpha   90.00
_cell.angle_beta   90.00
_cell.angle_gamma   90.00
#
_symmetry.space_group_name_H-M   'P 1'
#
loop_
_entity.id
_entity.type
_entity.pdbx_description
1 polymer ?
#
loop_
_entity_poly.entity_id
_entity_poly.type
_entity_poly.pdbx_seq_one_letter_code
_entity_poly.pdbx_strand_id
1 'polypeptide(L)'
;MKNYMQISYRYIKLQKEKFIYTFISICIFSMLISVVLMTVNILRESEVNKTREIFGDYHVRIKRVNEELKDELLCYKGIEDVEIQIKDYDNMKKLYEIYFKIGGLEKRNVKALDFLKSMGSNLGIKIVSEDKNGEEALEDNIEINYRLVKLFDGVGKTPKDKVIYVTGNYIVIILMIVNLILINNAFNMTVDERINQYGLLKGIGATPKQIERIVRKEGIIISLIAACVGNILIYFIYLFIKNKLDVSLSIFQHLRIIAFSVSCEVTCTLIAIKRLMKVVVNSSSIENINTVANRDEFNYSEKKNSFLMKYLGIEASIAYKNISRDKNKHSTIIYFIIISIALFMNVYPLSKYDIKNELTENSGDYDYIIKSTMESISQEVVEDLRMLPEVKEVYGIVKQTANILINEEYMNKEREENIMSTKVQDGKKKYLIQGVDLEIFNKDNVDQYKDLLMYGTCDYETILKEHGIMIVENGHIKEKILTNLYIGDQIEVSSVNRESFQKVKVMGKLKKMPQTIDSKREYNQPLVIICTEELFRELDWYKNYKEVYVKAKSNRDYMIIEKKLKSLADSRKGLSYTNLKEKKETWKYYILQKQIAMYGIIIFFSMTAFLNIFNNIISTIMLRKKELAYLMSAGMSNKQIINMVKFEGMVYGFVGGGLGVLSGGALYFIINSFNGLEKFDVKLLLVTSIISLLVLSFIIILSISIPVKIIKKYKVCELIRETI
;
A
#
# COMPACT_ATOMS: atom_id res chain seq x y z
N MET A 1 -12.34 -29.71 48.59
CA MET A 1 -12.86 -29.67 47.20
C MET A 1 -11.70 -29.76 46.22
N LYS A 2 -11.67 -30.78 45.37
CA LYS A 2 -10.63 -30.98 44.35
C LYS A 2 -10.63 -29.81 43.36
N ASN A 3 -9.43 -29.29 43.08
CA ASN A 3 -9.08 -28.10 42.30
C ASN A 3 -10.09 -27.74 41.18
N TYR A 4 -10.68 -26.53 41.20
CA TYR A 4 -11.65 -26.03 40.21
C TYR A 4 -11.21 -26.24 38.75
N MET A 5 -9.90 -26.24 38.50
CA MET A 5 -9.30 -26.56 37.19
C MET A 5 -9.67 -27.96 36.67
N GLN A 6 -9.90 -28.95 37.54
CA GLN A 6 -10.29 -30.31 37.13
C GLN A 6 -11.74 -30.36 36.63
N ILE A 7 -12.63 -29.52 37.18
CA ILE A 7 -14.02 -29.40 36.73
C ILE A 7 -14.04 -28.75 35.35
N SER A 8 -13.30 -27.65 35.18
CA SER A 8 -13.10 -26.98 33.90
C SER A 8 -12.54 -27.93 32.83
N TYR A 9 -11.52 -28.73 33.17
CA TYR A 9 -10.93 -29.69 32.24
C TYR A 9 -11.90 -30.79 31.80
N ARG A 10 -12.67 -31.37 32.73
CA ARG A 10 -13.70 -32.37 32.40
C ARG A 10 -14.77 -31.79 31.46
N TYR A 11 -15.14 -30.53 31.65
CA TYR A 11 -16.09 -29.84 30.78
C TYR A 11 -15.54 -29.59 29.37
N ILE A 12 -14.30 -29.09 29.25
CA ILE A 12 -13.62 -28.92 27.95
C ILE A 12 -13.61 -30.26 27.19
N LYS A 13 -13.45 -31.39 27.90
CA LYS A 13 -13.48 -32.73 27.31
C LYS A 13 -14.90 -33.16 26.85
N LEU A 14 -15.96 -32.66 27.48
CA LEU A 14 -17.36 -32.94 27.13
C LEU A 14 -17.86 -32.07 25.96
N GLN A 15 -17.41 -30.82 25.86
CA GLN A 15 -17.81 -29.88 24.79
C GLN A 15 -16.65 -29.49 23.87
N LYS A 16 -15.90 -30.50 23.42
CA LYS A 16 -14.67 -30.32 22.61
C LYS A 16 -14.89 -29.50 21.34
N GLU A 17 -15.96 -29.75 20.58
CA GLU A 17 -16.17 -29.10 19.28
C GLU A 17 -16.22 -27.57 19.39
N LYS A 18 -16.90 -27.06 20.42
CA LYS A 18 -17.09 -25.63 20.62
C LYS A 18 -15.85 -24.95 21.14
N PHE A 19 -15.15 -25.61 22.05
CA PHE A 19 -13.83 -25.17 22.50
C PHE A 19 -12.84 -25.09 21.34
N ILE A 20 -12.88 -26.07 20.43
CA ILE A 20 -12.07 -26.08 19.20
C ILE A 20 -12.42 -24.87 18.31
N TYR A 21 -13.70 -24.50 18.15
CA TYR A 21 -14.06 -23.33 17.35
C TYR A 21 -13.57 -22.01 17.95
N THR A 22 -13.73 -21.82 19.27
CA THR A 22 -13.18 -20.66 20.00
C THR A 22 -11.67 -20.61 19.83
N PHE A 23 -10.99 -21.74 20.03
CA PHE A 23 -9.54 -21.86 19.87
C PHE A 23 -9.06 -21.53 18.46
N ILE A 24 -9.67 -22.12 17.42
CA ILE A 24 -9.33 -21.86 16.02
C ILE A 24 -9.53 -20.38 15.67
N SER A 25 -10.59 -19.76 16.20
CA SER A 25 -10.88 -18.35 15.97
C SER A 25 -9.78 -17.47 16.54
N ILE A 26 -9.40 -17.71 17.79
CA ILE A 26 -8.33 -17.00 18.48
C ILE A 26 -6.99 -17.20 17.74
N CYS A 27 -6.66 -18.44 17.31
CA CYS A 27 -5.48 -18.72 16.50
C CYS A 27 -5.44 -17.86 15.22
N ILE A 28 -6.55 -17.81 14.47
CA ILE A 28 -6.61 -17.07 13.20
C ILE A 28 -6.54 -15.56 13.44
N PHE A 29 -7.00 -15.06 14.59
CA PHE A 29 -6.83 -13.65 14.96
C PHE A 29 -5.37 -13.32 15.26
N SER A 30 -4.66 -14.20 15.98
CA SER A 30 -3.21 -14.08 16.21
C SER A 30 -2.45 -14.04 14.88
N MET A 31 -2.80 -14.96 13.98
CA MET A 31 -2.23 -14.99 12.63
C MET A 31 -2.50 -13.70 11.87
N LEU A 32 -3.73 -13.16 11.91
CA LEU A 32 -4.07 -11.90 11.22
C LEU A 32 -3.19 -10.73 11.69
N ILE A 33 -2.99 -10.56 13.00
CA ILE A 33 -2.12 -9.51 13.54
C ILE A 33 -0.69 -9.70 13.03
N SER A 34 -0.16 -10.91 13.15
CA SER A 34 1.20 -11.21 12.73
C SER A 34 1.38 -11.02 11.23
N VAL A 35 0.43 -11.42 10.40
CA VAL A 35 0.44 -11.21 8.94
C VAL A 35 0.49 -9.73 8.60
N VAL A 36 -0.33 -8.90 9.24
CA VAL A 36 -0.35 -7.46 8.95
C VAL A 36 0.98 -6.82 9.34
N LEU A 37 1.47 -7.07 10.56
CA LEU A 37 2.74 -6.51 11.02
C LEU A 37 3.92 -6.96 10.18
N MET A 38 3.90 -8.23 9.79
CA MET A 38 4.89 -8.81 8.91
C MET A 38 4.82 -8.18 7.52
N THR A 39 3.63 -8.00 6.94
CA THR A 39 3.42 -7.33 5.67
C THR A 39 3.99 -5.92 5.69
N VAL A 40 3.70 -5.13 6.74
CA VAL A 40 4.25 -3.77 6.88
C VAL A 40 5.79 -3.79 6.88
N ASN A 41 6.41 -4.74 7.58
CA ASN A 41 7.87 -4.86 7.60
C ASN A 41 8.44 -5.33 6.26
N ILE A 42 7.79 -6.28 5.57
CA ILE A 42 8.20 -6.75 4.24
C ILE A 42 8.14 -5.59 3.24
N LEU A 43 7.05 -4.81 3.23
CA LEU A 43 6.92 -3.66 2.34
C LEU A 43 8.00 -2.62 2.60
N ARG A 44 8.33 -2.38 3.87
CA ARG A 44 9.39 -1.46 4.25
C ARG A 44 10.77 -1.97 3.81
N GLU A 45 11.09 -3.22 4.06
CA GLU A 45 12.36 -3.85 3.63
C GLU A 45 12.48 -3.85 2.10
N SER A 46 11.39 -4.18 1.39
CA SER A 46 11.33 -4.12 -0.07
C SER A 46 11.62 -2.71 -0.60
N GLU A 47 11.03 -1.67 0.00
CA GLU A 47 11.29 -0.28 -0.39
C GLU A 47 12.72 0.17 -0.03
N VAL A 48 13.28 -0.29 1.09
CA VAL A 48 14.68 -0.04 1.45
C VAL A 48 15.61 -0.67 0.41
N ASN A 49 15.41 -1.95 0.07
CA ASN A 49 16.25 -2.66 -0.89
C ASN A 49 16.15 -2.05 -2.29
N LYS A 50 14.93 -1.75 -2.74
CA LYS A 50 14.68 -0.99 -3.96
C LYS A 50 15.39 0.36 -3.96
N THR A 51 15.35 1.09 -2.84
CA THR A 51 16.02 2.39 -2.72
C THR A 51 17.54 2.25 -2.75
N ARG A 52 18.12 1.24 -2.09
CA ARG A 52 19.56 0.93 -2.14
C ARG A 52 20.01 0.59 -3.55
N GLU A 53 19.25 -0.23 -4.26
CA GLU A 53 19.57 -0.65 -5.63
C GLU A 53 19.49 0.52 -6.63
N ILE A 54 18.54 1.44 -6.45
CA ILE A 54 18.32 2.56 -7.39
C ILE A 54 19.17 3.79 -7.06
N PHE A 55 19.30 4.15 -5.79
CA PHE A 55 19.88 5.43 -5.34
C PHE A 55 21.22 5.25 -4.61
N GLY A 56 21.70 4.03 -4.45
CA GLY A 56 22.93 3.71 -3.73
C GLY A 56 22.70 3.48 -2.23
N ASP A 57 23.58 2.67 -1.64
CA ASP A 57 23.55 2.27 -0.23
C ASP A 57 24.40 3.22 0.64
N TYR A 58 24.07 4.51 0.63
CA TYR A 58 24.70 5.53 1.46
C TYR A 58 23.65 6.45 2.06
N HIS A 59 23.91 7.00 3.25
CA HIS A 59 23.02 7.95 3.90
C HIS A 59 23.37 9.38 3.49
N VAL A 60 24.67 9.69 3.42
CA VAL A 60 25.18 11.03 3.15
C VAL A 60 26.33 10.97 2.18
N ARG A 61 26.39 11.94 1.28
CA ARG A 61 27.47 12.20 0.35
C ARG A 61 28.00 13.61 0.58
N ILE A 62 29.30 13.74 0.78
CA ILE A 62 29.97 15.04 0.88
C ILE A 62 30.89 15.19 -0.34
N LYS A 63 30.70 16.27 -1.10
CA LYS A 63 31.49 16.62 -2.27
C LYS A 63 32.61 17.59 -1.89
N ARG A 64 33.69 17.59 -2.69
CA ARG A 64 34.80 18.55 -2.60
C ARG A 64 35.52 18.54 -1.23
N VAL A 65 35.72 17.35 -0.66
CA VAL A 65 36.41 17.18 0.62
C VAL A 65 37.92 17.27 0.41
N ASN A 66 38.62 18.08 1.20
CA ASN A 66 40.08 18.15 1.21
C ASN A 66 40.69 16.98 2.02
N GLU A 67 42.01 16.80 1.96
CA GLU A 67 42.69 15.68 2.62
C GLU A 67 42.52 15.68 4.16
N GLU A 68 42.56 16.87 4.78
CA GLU A 68 42.42 17.05 6.23
C GLU A 68 41.00 16.67 6.72
N LEU A 69 39.95 17.19 6.07
CA LEU A 69 38.57 16.88 6.43
C LEU A 69 38.20 15.42 6.13
N LYS A 70 38.84 14.81 5.11
CA LYS A 70 38.69 13.38 4.81
C LYS A 70 39.16 12.53 5.99
N ASP A 71 40.32 12.81 6.56
CA ASP A 71 40.87 12.05 7.69
C ASP A 71 40.05 12.25 8.97
N GLU A 72 39.53 13.46 9.21
CA GLU A 72 38.61 13.74 10.33
C GLU A 72 37.27 12.99 10.20
N LEU A 73 36.67 12.97 9.00
CA LEU A 73 35.42 12.25 8.73
C LEU A 73 35.60 10.74 8.92
N LEU A 74 36.72 10.17 8.50
CA LEU A 74 37.01 8.74 8.69
C LEU A 74 37.10 8.32 10.16
N CYS A 75 37.49 9.25 11.03
CA CYS A 75 37.62 9.00 12.47
C CYS A 75 36.36 9.40 13.27
N TYR A 76 35.36 10.01 12.62
CA TYR A 76 34.19 10.53 13.33
C TYR A 76 33.29 9.40 13.85
N LYS A 77 33.06 9.42 15.17
CA LYS A 77 32.28 8.38 15.85
C LYS A 77 30.82 8.37 15.37
N GLY A 78 30.38 7.22 14.88
CA GLY A 78 29.02 7.03 14.36
C GLY A 78 28.92 7.19 12.84
N ILE A 79 30.03 7.31 12.14
CA ILE A 79 30.11 7.04 10.70
C ILE A 79 30.46 5.55 10.48
N GLU A 80 29.72 4.89 9.60
CA GLU A 80 29.88 3.49 9.19
C GLU A 80 29.94 3.41 7.65
N ASP A 81 30.51 2.33 7.10
CA ASP A 81 30.59 2.03 5.65
C ASP A 81 31.02 3.23 4.78
N VAL A 82 32.25 3.73 5.00
CA VAL A 82 32.78 4.87 4.24
C VAL A 82 33.34 4.42 2.89
N GLU A 83 32.81 4.97 1.81
CA GLU A 83 33.35 4.83 0.46
C GLU A 83 33.94 6.16 0.00
N ILE A 84 35.16 6.14 -0.53
CA ILE A 84 35.89 7.33 -0.99
C ILE A 84 36.10 7.23 -2.49
N GLN A 85 35.63 8.24 -3.23
CA GLN A 85 35.88 8.39 -4.66
C GLN A 85 36.78 9.59 -4.89
N ILE A 86 37.88 9.37 -5.62
CA ILE A 86 38.81 10.45 -6.00
C ILE A 86 38.24 11.15 -7.24
N LYS A 87 38.05 12.47 -7.15
CA LYS A 87 37.71 13.29 -8.31
C LYS A 87 38.72 14.42 -8.45
N ASP A 88 39.53 14.33 -9.51
CA ASP A 88 40.34 15.47 -9.94
C ASP A 88 39.42 16.49 -10.61
N TYR A 89 39.13 17.57 -9.87
CA TYR A 89 38.58 18.79 -10.42
C TYR A 89 39.79 19.69 -10.77
N ASP A 90 39.95 19.97 -12.06
CA ASP A 90 41.03 20.73 -12.72
C ASP A 90 42.18 21.30 -11.86
N ASN A 91 43.39 20.83 -12.17
CA ASN A 91 44.71 21.37 -11.83
C ASN A 91 44.92 21.92 -10.40
N MET A 92 45.57 21.08 -9.57
CA MET A 92 46.45 21.36 -8.42
C MET A 92 45.98 20.94 -7.01
N LYS A 93 44.76 20.42 -6.79
CA LYS A 93 44.38 19.81 -5.49
C LYS A 93 43.50 18.57 -5.65
N LYS A 94 43.89 17.45 -5.03
CA LYS A 94 43.06 16.26 -4.91
C LYS A 94 41.84 16.58 -4.04
N LEU A 95 40.66 16.40 -4.60
CA LEU A 95 39.40 16.50 -3.87
C LEU A 95 38.73 15.12 -3.82
N TYR A 96 38.12 14.84 -2.68
CA TYR A 96 37.46 13.57 -2.41
C TYR A 96 35.94 13.77 -2.41
N GLU A 97 35.23 12.78 -2.94
CA GLU A 97 33.81 12.58 -2.66
C GLU A 97 33.69 11.43 -1.66
N ILE A 98 33.06 11.69 -0.52
CA ILE A 98 32.93 10.71 0.57
C ILE A 98 31.46 10.34 0.70
N TYR A 99 31.18 9.04 0.64
CA TYR A 99 29.87 8.45 0.88
C TYR A 99 29.95 7.69 2.20
N PHE A 100 28.95 7.84 3.05
CA PHE A 100 28.94 7.11 4.31
C PHE A 100 27.54 6.83 4.83
N LYS A 101 27.46 5.86 5.75
CA LYS A 101 26.26 5.55 6.52
C LYS A 101 26.38 6.13 7.92
N ILE A 102 25.30 6.75 8.38
CA ILE A 102 25.12 7.11 9.79
C ILE A 102 24.87 5.84 10.62
N GLY A 103 25.80 5.52 11.51
CA GLY A 103 25.71 4.41 12.45
C GLY A 103 24.55 4.56 13.42
N GLY A 104 23.79 3.49 13.60
CA GLY A 104 22.59 3.47 14.45
C GLY A 104 21.32 4.06 13.80
N LEU A 105 21.40 4.65 12.60
CA LEU A 105 20.24 5.15 11.86
C LEU A 105 19.28 4.02 11.49
N GLU A 106 19.79 2.93 10.90
CA GLU A 106 18.97 1.78 10.51
C GLU A 106 18.31 1.08 11.70
N LYS A 107 18.95 1.15 12.87
CA LYS A 107 18.43 0.65 14.15
C LYS A 107 17.42 1.61 14.78
N ARG A 108 17.21 2.80 14.21
CA ARG A 108 16.37 3.90 14.73
C ARG A 108 16.80 4.41 16.10
N ASN A 109 18.09 4.32 16.40
CA ASN A 109 18.66 4.81 17.66
C ASN A 109 19.12 6.27 17.55
N VAL A 110 19.33 6.74 16.32
CA VAL A 110 19.87 8.06 16.00
C VAL A 110 18.99 8.64 14.90
N LYS A 111 18.74 9.96 14.95
CA LYS A 111 18.13 10.68 13.83
C LYS A 111 19.21 11.24 12.93
N ALA A 112 19.08 11.11 11.62
CA ALA A 112 20.10 11.57 10.67
C ALA A 112 20.37 13.06 10.81
N LEU A 113 19.32 13.87 10.99
CA LEU A 113 19.48 15.31 11.05
C LEU A 113 20.16 15.79 12.33
N ASP A 114 19.85 15.16 13.46
CA ASP A 114 20.49 15.44 14.76
C ASP A 114 21.96 15.01 14.71
N PHE A 115 22.25 13.84 14.11
CA PHE A 115 23.62 13.38 13.88
C PHE A 115 24.41 14.35 13.01
N LEU A 116 23.82 14.77 11.88
CA LEU A 116 24.47 15.68 10.96
C LEU A 116 24.74 17.02 11.63
N LYS A 117 23.76 17.63 12.31
CA LYS A 117 24.01 18.88 13.08
C LYS A 117 25.15 18.74 14.09
N SER A 118 25.20 17.62 14.83
CA SER A 118 26.30 17.37 15.76
C SER A 118 27.65 17.25 15.06
N MET A 119 27.69 16.53 13.92
CA MET A 119 28.89 16.35 13.11
C MET A 119 29.38 17.67 12.52
N GLY A 120 28.48 18.48 11.97
CA GLY A 120 28.81 19.78 11.38
C GLY A 120 29.37 20.76 12.39
N SER A 121 28.73 20.88 13.56
CA SER A 121 29.22 21.73 14.64
C SER A 121 30.62 21.32 15.13
N ASN A 122 30.93 20.02 15.16
CA ASN A 122 32.22 19.51 15.61
C ASN A 122 33.32 19.65 14.55
N LEU A 123 32.98 19.48 13.27
CA LEU A 123 33.93 19.52 12.14
C LEU A 123 34.00 20.91 11.47
N GLY A 124 33.33 21.93 12.02
CA GLY A 124 33.28 23.27 11.44
C GLY A 124 32.54 23.35 10.09
N ILE A 125 31.72 22.35 9.76
CA ILE A 125 30.94 22.30 8.53
C ILE A 125 29.56 22.92 8.78
N LYS A 126 29.19 23.96 8.02
CA LYS A 126 27.86 24.58 8.11
C LYS A 126 26.83 23.75 7.37
N ILE A 127 26.20 22.81 8.07
CA ILE A 127 25.29 21.86 7.43
C ILE A 127 23.91 22.46 7.13
N VAL A 128 23.49 23.53 7.84
CA VAL A 128 22.13 24.07 7.75
C VAL A 128 22.13 25.60 7.72
N SER A 129 21.41 26.20 6.76
CA SER A 129 20.95 27.59 6.83
C SER A 129 19.44 27.62 7.15
N GLU A 130 19.03 28.51 8.06
CA GLU A 130 17.62 28.80 8.29
C GLU A 130 17.12 29.76 7.23
N ASP A 131 16.24 29.30 6.33
CA ASP A 131 15.57 30.19 5.40
C ASP A 131 14.43 30.95 6.12
N LYS A 132 14.03 32.12 5.58
CA LYS A 132 13.07 33.07 6.21
C LYS A 132 11.68 32.48 6.51
N ASN A 133 11.40 31.25 6.04
CA ASN A 133 10.15 30.52 6.26
C ASN A 133 10.27 29.38 7.32
N GLY A 134 11.41 29.25 8.01
CA GLY A 134 11.64 28.22 9.02
C GLY A 134 11.92 26.83 8.45
N GLU A 135 12.24 26.73 7.16
CA GLU A 135 12.71 25.50 6.52
C GLU A 135 14.25 25.46 6.51
N GLU A 136 14.81 24.38 7.06
CA GLU A 136 16.24 24.13 7.13
C GLU A 136 16.79 23.71 5.75
N ALA A 137 17.67 24.52 5.14
CA ALA A 137 18.32 24.24 3.86
C ALA A 137 19.77 23.75 4.04
N LEU A 138 20.18 22.72 3.30
CA LEU A 138 21.54 22.15 3.34
C LEU A 138 22.53 22.98 2.48
N GLU A 139 23.81 22.97 2.82
CA GLU A 139 24.89 23.50 1.97
C GLU A 139 25.09 22.70 0.66
N ASP A 140 25.48 23.39 -0.42
CA ASP A 140 25.67 22.84 -1.78
C ASP A 140 26.64 21.65 -1.89
N ASN A 141 27.51 21.46 -0.90
CA ASN A 141 28.51 20.39 -0.89
C ASN A 141 28.03 19.09 -0.20
N ILE A 142 26.85 19.09 0.43
CA ILE A 142 26.32 17.92 1.16
C ILE A 142 25.01 17.47 0.54
N GLU A 143 25.00 16.23 0.06
CA GLU A 143 23.80 15.57 -0.46
C GLU A 143 23.38 14.45 0.50
N ILE A 144 22.15 14.54 1.04
CA ILE A 144 21.56 13.43 1.80
C ILE A 144 20.79 12.55 0.82
N ASN A 145 20.95 11.23 0.94
CA ASN A 145 20.05 10.28 0.31
C ASN A 145 18.70 10.29 1.05
N TYR A 146 17.91 11.34 0.81
CA TYR A 146 16.67 11.58 1.53
C TYR A 146 15.67 10.44 1.38
N ARG A 147 15.73 9.67 0.29
CA ARG A 147 14.85 8.51 0.08
C ARG A 147 15.18 7.41 1.06
N LEU A 148 16.46 7.08 1.23
CA LEU A 148 16.90 6.02 2.14
C LEU A 148 16.79 6.45 3.60
N VAL A 149 17.28 7.65 3.93
CA VAL A 149 17.23 8.18 5.30
C VAL A 149 15.80 8.27 5.83
N LYS A 150 14.85 8.70 4.99
CA LYS A 150 13.43 8.82 5.35
C LYS A 150 12.78 7.48 5.72
N LEU A 151 13.18 6.36 5.09
CA LEU A 151 12.65 5.03 5.42
C LEU A 151 13.03 4.59 6.84
N PHE A 152 14.19 5.05 7.33
CA PHE A 152 14.71 4.73 8.66
C PHE A 152 14.25 5.73 9.72
N ASP A 153 14.39 7.04 9.47
CA ASP A 153 14.07 8.09 10.44
C ASP A 153 12.58 8.29 10.70
N GLY A 154 11.70 7.82 9.81
CA GLY A 154 10.25 7.85 10.00
C GLY A 154 9.62 9.25 10.07
N VAL A 155 10.43 10.31 9.99
CA VAL A 155 9.99 11.71 9.96
C VAL A 155 10.23 12.24 8.55
N GLY A 156 9.21 12.13 7.69
CA GLY A 156 9.17 12.97 6.51
C GLY A 156 8.78 14.39 6.93
N LYS A 157 9.57 15.39 6.54
CA LYS A 157 9.22 16.81 6.74
C LYS A 157 8.03 17.22 5.86
N THR A 158 7.77 16.49 4.77
CA THR A 158 6.70 16.84 3.84
C THR A 158 5.31 16.50 4.42
N PRO A 159 4.28 17.33 4.17
CA PRO A 159 2.91 17.04 4.57
C PRO A 159 2.40 15.65 4.10
N LYS A 160 2.83 15.20 2.91
CA LYS A 160 2.47 13.89 2.34
C LYS A 160 2.96 12.72 3.20
N ASP A 161 4.10 12.85 3.85
CA ASP A 161 4.71 11.77 4.62
C ASP A 161 4.09 11.61 6.01
N LYS A 162 3.73 12.73 6.63
CA LYS A 162 2.93 12.72 7.88
C LYS A 162 1.59 12.02 7.66
N VAL A 163 0.97 12.20 6.51
CA VAL A 163 -0.29 11.53 6.14
C VAL A 163 -0.12 10.02 6.03
N ILE A 164 0.94 9.51 5.39
CA ILE A 164 1.21 8.06 5.29
C ILE A 164 1.42 7.44 6.68
N TYR A 165 2.17 8.11 7.56
CA TYR A 165 2.38 7.62 8.92
C TYR A 165 1.10 7.63 9.77
N VAL A 166 0.29 8.69 9.67
CA VAL A 166 -1.00 8.81 10.39
C VAL A 166 -1.99 7.75 9.89
N THR A 167 -2.11 7.55 8.58
CA THR A 167 -3.00 6.53 7.99
C THR A 167 -2.55 5.11 8.37
N GLY A 168 -1.25 4.82 8.39
CA GLY A 168 -0.72 3.54 8.85
C GLY A 168 -1.07 3.23 10.31
N ASN A 169 -0.92 4.21 11.22
CA ASN A 169 -1.29 4.04 12.63
C ASN A 169 -2.81 3.85 12.81
N TYR A 170 -3.61 4.57 12.03
CA TYR A 170 -5.06 4.42 12.05
C TYR A 170 -5.51 3.00 11.67
N ILE A 171 -4.88 2.39 10.66
CA ILE A 171 -5.15 0.99 10.27
C ILE A 171 -4.84 0.02 11.42
N VAL A 172 -3.71 0.20 12.12
CA VAL A 172 -3.35 -0.65 13.27
C VAL A 172 -4.38 -0.54 14.39
N ILE A 173 -4.86 0.67 14.67
CA ILE A 173 -5.92 0.91 15.68
C ILE A 173 -7.22 0.19 15.28
N ILE A 174 -7.64 0.30 14.01
CA ILE A 174 -8.82 -0.42 13.51
C ILE A 174 -8.64 -1.92 13.72
N LEU A 175 -7.47 -2.47 13.42
CA LEU A 175 -7.20 -3.90 13.58
C LEU A 175 -7.25 -4.35 15.04
N MET A 176 -6.78 -3.52 15.97
CA MET A 176 -6.94 -3.80 17.40
C MET A 176 -8.41 -3.82 17.82
N ILE A 177 -9.21 -2.85 17.36
CA ILE A 177 -10.65 -2.79 17.65
C ILE A 177 -11.37 -4.03 17.08
N VAL A 178 -11.05 -4.40 15.84
CA VAL A 178 -11.58 -5.60 15.19
C VAL A 178 -11.24 -6.85 16.00
N ASN A 179 -9.97 -7.00 16.41
CA ASN A 179 -9.55 -8.14 17.20
C ASN A 179 -10.25 -8.20 18.58
N LEU A 180 -10.44 -7.05 19.23
CA LEU A 180 -11.16 -6.98 20.49
C LEU A 180 -12.61 -7.48 20.34
N ILE A 181 -13.31 -7.05 19.29
CA ILE A 181 -14.69 -7.49 19.00
C ILE A 181 -14.72 -9.01 18.73
N LEU A 182 -13.76 -9.50 17.97
CA LEU A 182 -13.63 -10.91 17.59
C LEU A 182 -13.41 -11.83 18.81
N ILE A 183 -12.44 -11.47 19.65
CA ILE A 183 -12.16 -12.20 20.90
C ILE A 183 -13.37 -12.13 21.82
N ASN A 184 -14.02 -10.98 21.93
CA ASN A 184 -15.23 -10.83 22.74
C ASN A 184 -16.33 -11.79 22.26
N ASN A 185 -16.57 -11.90 20.96
CA ASN A 185 -17.57 -12.84 20.43
C ASN A 185 -17.24 -14.30 20.72
N ALA A 186 -15.96 -14.68 20.57
CA ALA A 186 -15.51 -16.05 20.83
C ALA A 186 -15.67 -16.44 22.32
N PHE A 187 -15.32 -15.51 23.23
CA PHE A 187 -15.51 -15.73 24.67
C PHE A 187 -16.97 -15.62 25.12
N ASN A 188 -17.78 -14.74 24.51
CA ASN A 188 -19.22 -14.64 24.81
C ASN A 188 -19.88 -16.01 24.66
N MET A 189 -19.65 -16.69 23.52
CA MET A 189 -20.19 -18.03 23.27
C MET A 189 -19.76 -19.02 24.37
N THR A 190 -18.50 -18.96 24.79
CA THR A 190 -17.94 -19.89 25.81
C THR A 190 -18.46 -19.59 27.23
N VAL A 191 -18.79 -18.33 27.53
CA VAL A 191 -19.33 -17.90 28.83
C VAL A 191 -20.83 -18.14 28.92
N ASP A 192 -21.59 -17.81 27.87
CA ASP A 192 -23.05 -17.99 27.82
C ASP A 192 -23.43 -19.46 28.06
N GLU A 193 -22.63 -20.40 27.57
CA GLU A 193 -22.87 -21.83 27.76
C GLU A 193 -22.61 -22.31 29.19
N ARG A 194 -21.78 -21.58 29.95
CA ARG A 194 -21.40 -21.91 31.32
C ARG A 194 -22.09 -21.03 32.36
N ILE A 195 -22.98 -20.15 31.94
CA ILE A 195 -23.66 -19.19 32.81
C ILE A 195 -24.40 -19.90 33.96
N ASN A 196 -25.08 -21.02 33.68
CA ASN A 196 -25.77 -21.82 34.67
C ASN A 196 -24.80 -22.46 35.69
N GLN A 197 -23.63 -22.91 35.23
CA GLN A 197 -22.61 -23.47 36.11
C GLN A 197 -22.03 -22.41 37.03
N TYR A 198 -21.77 -21.20 36.51
CA TYR A 198 -21.36 -20.07 37.33
C TYR A 198 -22.44 -19.66 38.33
N GLY A 199 -23.72 -19.74 37.95
CA GLY A 199 -24.86 -19.56 38.85
C GLY A 199 -24.90 -20.58 39.99
N LEU A 200 -24.72 -21.87 39.68
CA LEU A 200 -24.65 -22.94 40.69
C LEU A 200 -23.45 -22.75 41.63
N LEU A 201 -22.29 -22.35 41.10
CA LEU A 201 -21.11 -22.05 41.92
C LEU A 201 -21.38 -20.89 42.89
N LYS A 202 -22.06 -19.82 42.45
CA LYS A 202 -22.51 -18.76 43.37
C LYS A 202 -23.49 -19.29 44.42
N GLY A 203 -24.39 -20.18 44.03
CA GLY A 203 -25.35 -20.83 44.94
C GLY A 203 -24.66 -21.66 46.05
N ILE A 204 -23.51 -22.26 45.75
CA ILE A 204 -22.68 -23.02 46.71
C ILE A 204 -21.77 -22.08 47.54
N GLY A 205 -21.80 -20.76 47.30
CA GLY A 205 -21.06 -19.75 48.07
C GLY A 205 -19.79 -19.21 47.39
N ALA A 206 -19.55 -19.49 46.11
CA ALA A 206 -18.43 -18.90 45.38
C ALA A 206 -18.62 -17.39 45.18
N THR A 207 -17.61 -16.61 45.55
CA THR A 207 -17.63 -15.15 45.36
C THR A 207 -17.49 -14.77 43.87
N PRO A 208 -18.08 -13.63 43.45
CA PRO A 208 -17.88 -13.07 42.11
C PRO A 208 -16.42 -13.01 41.64
N LYS A 209 -15.52 -12.62 42.55
CA LYS A 209 -14.07 -12.52 42.30
C LYS A 209 -13.43 -13.89 42.10
N GLN A 210 -13.91 -14.94 42.78
CA GLN A 210 -13.42 -16.31 42.57
C GLN A 210 -13.82 -16.82 41.18
N ILE A 211 -15.07 -16.59 40.75
CA ILE A 211 -15.53 -16.98 39.41
C ILE A 211 -14.76 -16.20 38.34
N GLU A 212 -14.60 -14.89 38.48
CA GLU A 212 -13.83 -14.08 37.54
C GLU A 212 -12.37 -14.55 37.43
N ARG A 213 -11.72 -14.90 38.55
CA ARG A 213 -10.36 -15.45 38.53
C ARG A 213 -10.28 -16.79 37.78
N ILE A 214 -11.27 -17.65 37.91
CA ILE A 214 -11.32 -18.93 37.20
C ILE A 214 -11.41 -18.67 35.69
N VAL A 215 -12.38 -17.84 35.26
CA VAL A 215 -12.58 -17.53 33.84
C VAL A 215 -11.36 -16.82 33.24
N ARG A 216 -10.75 -15.87 33.96
CA ARG A 216 -9.51 -15.20 33.53
C ARG A 216 -8.36 -16.18 33.33
N LYS A 217 -8.14 -17.11 34.26
CA LYS A 217 -7.06 -18.11 34.15
C LYS A 217 -7.27 -19.02 32.95
N GLU A 218 -8.48 -19.53 32.76
CA GLU A 218 -8.81 -20.33 31.58
C GLU A 218 -8.61 -19.55 30.29
N GLY A 219 -9.13 -18.33 30.22
CA GLY A 219 -9.01 -17.49 29.04
C GLY A 219 -7.56 -17.17 28.68
N ILE A 220 -6.73 -16.81 29.67
CA ILE A 220 -5.30 -16.58 29.45
C ILE A 220 -4.62 -17.84 28.90
N ILE A 221 -4.89 -19.02 29.48
CA ILE A 221 -4.28 -20.28 29.02
C ILE A 221 -4.69 -20.58 27.57
N ILE A 222 -5.98 -20.44 27.25
CA ILE A 222 -6.49 -20.67 25.90
C ILE A 222 -5.85 -19.71 24.91
N SER A 223 -5.83 -18.41 25.22
CA SER A 223 -5.27 -17.39 24.35
C SER A 223 -3.75 -17.52 24.19
N LEU A 224 -3.01 -17.90 25.24
CA LEU A 224 -1.57 -18.14 25.11
C LEU A 224 -1.27 -19.33 24.19
N ILE A 225 -1.98 -20.45 24.36
CA ILE A 225 -1.78 -21.62 23.51
C ILE A 225 -2.19 -21.30 22.07
N ALA A 226 -3.30 -20.61 21.88
CA ALA A 226 -3.79 -20.22 20.56
C ALA A 226 -2.82 -19.23 19.87
N ALA A 227 -2.32 -18.24 20.60
CA ALA A 227 -1.31 -17.30 20.11
C ALA A 227 -0.03 -18.01 19.68
N CYS A 228 0.46 -18.96 20.49
CA CYS A 228 1.65 -19.75 20.16
C CYS A 228 1.42 -20.56 18.87
N VAL A 229 0.29 -21.28 18.78
CA VAL A 229 -0.03 -22.10 17.59
C VAL A 229 -0.20 -21.21 16.35
N GLY A 230 -0.92 -20.10 16.45
CA GLY A 230 -1.09 -19.14 15.36
C GLY A 230 0.23 -18.56 14.86
N ASN A 231 1.10 -18.12 15.78
CA ASN A 231 2.41 -17.57 15.43
C ASN A 231 3.36 -18.62 14.84
N ILE A 232 3.30 -19.88 15.29
CA ILE A 232 4.07 -20.97 14.68
C ILE A 232 3.59 -21.22 13.24
N LEU A 233 2.27 -21.29 13.02
CA LEU A 233 1.71 -21.49 11.69
C LEU A 233 2.08 -20.36 10.73
N ILE A 234 2.01 -19.09 11.18
CA ILE A 234 2.39 -17.98 10.31
C ILE A 234 3.89 -17.94 10.04
N TYR A 235 4.72 -18.34 11.00
CA TYR A 235 6.16 -18.46 10.79
C TYR A 235 6.49 -19.54 9.75
N PHE A 236 5.77 -20.67 9.72
CA PHE A 236 5.91 -21.67 8.65
C PHE A 236 5.51 -21.12 7.28
N ILE A 237 4.40 -20.38 7.21
CA ILE A 237 3.97 -19.71 5.97
C ILE A 237 5.04 -18.72 5.50
N TYR A 238 5.63 -17.94 6.42
CA TYR A 238 6.75 -17.07 6.10
C TYR A 238 7.94 -17.83 5.54
N LEU A 239 8.39 -18.92 6.18
CA LEU A 239 9.55 -19.69 5.71
C LEU A 239 9.33 -20.21 4.29
N PHE A 240 8.11 -20.66 3.98
CA PHE A 240 7.74 -21.09 2.64
C PHE A 240 7.82 -19.95 1.61
N ILE A 241 7.38 -18.75 1.97
CA ILE A 241 7.44 -17.55 1.13
C ILE A 241 8.89 -17.07 0.97
N LYS A 242 9.65 -17.00 2.08
CA LYS A 242 11.05 -16.57 2.13
C LYS A 242 11.91 -17.34 1.14
N ASN A 243 11.79 -18.68 1.14
CA ASN A 243 12.62 -19.54 0.27
C ASN A 243 12.36 -19.32 -1.23
N LYS A 244 11.24 -18.70 -1.60
CA LYS A 244 10.88 -18.45 -3.00
C LYS A 244 11.06 -16.99 -3.44
N LEU A 245 11.05 -16.07 -2.49
CA LEU A 245 10.92 -14.63 -2.75
C LEU A 245 11.97 -13.79 -2.05
N ASP A 246 13.07 -14.38 -1.54
CA ASP A 246 14.23 -13.68 -0.95
C ASP A 246 13.80 -12.55 0.00
N VAL A 247 12.72 -12.83 0.73
CA VAL A 247 12.17 -11.92 1.73
C VAL A 247 12.90 -12.22 3.02
N SER A 248 13.85 -11.37 3.39
CA SER A 248 14.57 -11.48 4.65
C SER A 248 14.01 -10.51 5.68
N LEU A 249 13.32 -11.03 6.68
CA LEU A 249 13.10 -10.34 7.95
C LEU A 249 14.12 -10.85 8.98
N SER A 250 14.71 -9.95 9.75
CA SER A 250 15.67 -10.31 10.80
C SER A 250 14.98 -11.08 11.93
N ILE A 251 15.72 -11.97 12.60
CA ILE A 251 15.20 -12.76 13.74
C ILE A 251 14.61 -11.84 14.82
N PHE A 252 15.24 -10.70 15.06
CA PHE A 252 14.77 -9.72 16.03
C PHE A 252 13.43 -9.08 15.66
N GLN A 253 13.19 -8.81 14.36
CA GLN A 253 11.88 -8.34 13.89
C GLN A 253 10.80 -9.41 14.10
N HIS A 254 11.10 -10.68 13.84
CA HIS A 254 10.16 -11.79 14.12
C HIS A 254 9.78 -11.88 15.59
N LEU A 255 10.76 -11.83 16.49
CA LEU A 255 10.51 -11.88 17.93
C LEU A 255 9.64 -10.70 18.40
N ARG A 256 9.85 -9.51 17.85
CA ARG A 256 9.01 -8.33 18.14
C ARG A 256 7.57 -8.52 17.66
N ILE A 257 7.35 -9.06 16.46
CA ILE A 257 6.01 -9.34 15.92
C ILE A 257 5.28 -10.36 16.82
N ILE A 258 5.95 -11.45 17.17
CA ILE A 258 5.38 -12.49 18.04
C ILE A 258 5.05 -11.90 19.42
N ALA A 259 5.99 -11.19 20.05
CA ALA A 259 5.76 -10.58 21.36
C ALA A 259 4.58 -9.59 21.34
N PHE A 260 4.48 -8.77 20.30
CA PHE A 260 3.38 -7.81 20.15
C PHE A 260 2.03 -8.50 19.91
N SER A 261 1.98 -9.51 19.04
CA SER A 261 0.73 -10.25 18.76
C SER A 261 0.20 -10.94 20.02
N VAL A 262 1.07 -11.64 20.76
CA VAL A 262 0.73 -12.31 22.02
C VAL A 262 0.25 -11.30 23.07
N SER A 263 0.95 -10.17 23.21
CA SER A 263 0.57 -9.10 24.15
C SER A 263 -0.81 -8.52 23.82
N CYS A 264 -1.07 -8.22 22.55
CA CYS A 264 -2.37 -7.71 22.09
C CYS A 264 -3.49 -8.71 22.40
N GLU A 265 -3.24 -9.99 22.15
CA GLU A 265 -4.23 -11.06 22.32
C GLU A 265 -4.58 -11.31 23.78
N VAL A 266 -3.59 -11.37 24.67
CA VAL A 266 -3.79 -11.46 26.12
C VAL A 266 -4.54 -10.24 26.64
N THR A 267 -4.18 -9.04 26.17
CA THR A 267 -4.84 -7.79 26.58
C THR A 267 -6.31 -7.77 26.14
N CYS A 268 -6.60 -8.10 24.88
CA CYS A 268 -7.97 -8.19 24.37
C CYS A 268 -8.80 -9.24 25.11
N THR A 269 -8.19 -10.38 25.44
CA THR A 269 -8.82 -11.45 26.23
C THR A 269 -9.20 -10.95 27.62
N LEU A 270 -8.30 -10.24 28.31
CA LEU A 270 -8.58 -9.67 29.62
C LEU A 270 -9.71 -8.63 29.59
N ILE A 271 -9.74 -7.78 28.57
CA ILE A 271 -10.80 -6.78 28.37
C ILE A 271 -12.14 -7.47 28.11
N ALA A 272 -12.18 -8.46 27.21
CA ALA A 272 -13.38 -9.23 26.89
C ALA A 272 -13.94 -9.94 28.13
N ILE A 273 -13.08 -10.65 28.89
CA ILE A 273 -13.50 -11.36 30.11
C ILE A 273 -14.00 -10.37 31.16
N LYS A 274 -13.34 -9.22 31.37
CA LYS A 274 -13.81 -8.21 32.33
C LYS A 274 -15.21 -7.70 31.98
N ARG A 275 -15.48 -7.44 30.69
CA ARG A 275 -16.80 -7.05 30.19
C ARG A 275 -17.84 -8.14 30.44
N LEU A 276 -17.51 -9.38 30.09
CA LEU A 276 -18.39 -10.54 30.23
C LEU A 276 -18.72 -10.84 31.69
N MET A 277 -17.71 -10.81 32.56
CA MET A 277 -17.89 -11.08 33.98
C MET A 277 -18.75 -10.02 34.66
N LYS A 278 -18.77 -8.77 34.20
CA LYS A 278 -19.72 -7.77 34.71
C LYS A 278 -21.17 -8.23 34.55
N VAL A 279 -21.50 -8.88 33.43
CA VAL A 279 -22.84 -9.43 33.17
C VAL A 279 -23.11 -10.64 34.08
N VAL A 280 -22.17 -11.59 34.13
CA VAL A 280 -22.31 -12.80 34.95
C VAL A 280 -22.41 -12.46 36.44
N VAL A 281 -21.61 -11.52 36.94
CA VAL A 281 -21.60 -11.11 38.36
C VAL A 281 -22.90 -10.43 38.76
N ASN A 282 -23.44 -9.56 37.91
CA ASN A 282 -24.66 -8.82 38.20
C ASN A 282 -25.93 -9.66 38.05
N SER A 283 -25.89 -10.80 37.35
CA SER A 283 -27.00 -11.76 37.36
C SER A 283 -27.12 -12.47 38.72
N SER A 284 -28.31 -12.45 39.34
CA SER A 284 -28.53 -13.07 40.64
C SER A 284 -28.53 -14.61 40.54
N SER A 285 -28.06 -15.30 41.59
CA SER A 285 -27.90 -16.76 41.63
C SER A 285 -29.22 -17.52 41.44
N ILE A 286 -30.35 -16.87 41.74
CA ILE A 286 -31.73 -17.42 41.68
C ILE A 286 -32.43 -17.00 40.39
N GLU A 287 -32.17 -15.81 39.84
CA GLU A 287 -32.67 -15.47 38.50
C GLU A 287 -32.11 -16.41 37.45
N ASN A 288 -30.85 -16.86 37.45
CA ASN A 288 -30.38 -17.72 36.35
C ASN A 288 -31.09 -19.09 36.27
N ILE A 289 -31.65 -19.59 37.38
CA ILE A 289 -32.46 -20.82 37.39
C ILE A 289 -33.88 -20.53 36.88
N ASN A 290 -34.48 -19.41 37.32
CA ASN A 290 -35.85 -19.03 36.94
C ASN A 290 -35.96 -18.22 35.64
N THR A 291 -34.91 -17.56 35.15
CA THR A 291 -34.88 -16.69 33.95
C THR A 291 -34.27 -17.40 32.74
N VAL A 292 -33.59 -18.54 32.92
CA VAL A 292 -33.35 -19.48 31.80
C VAL A 292 -34.57 -20.38 31.61
N ALA A 293 -35.35 -20.62 32.67
CA ALA A 293 -36.70 -21.19 32.58
C ALA A 293 -37.76 -20.16 32.12
N ASN A 294 -37.62 -18.87 32.47
CA ASN A 294 -38.59 -17.78 32.16
C ASN A 294 -38.03 -16.70 31.22
N ARG A 295 -36.95 -16.95 30.48
CA ARG A 295 -36.76 -16.29 29.16
C ARG A 295 -37.90 -16.67 28.21
N ASP A 296 -38.68 -17.67 28.62
CA ASP A 296 -39.92 -18.18 28.05
C ASP A 296 -41.18 -17.41 28.52
N GLU A 297 -41.11 -16.31 29.28
CA GLU A 297 -42.27 -15.41 29.36
C GLU A 297 -42.42 -14.64 28.04
N PHE A 298 -43.14 -15.30 27.13
CA PHE A 298 -43.56 -14.83 25.81
C PHE A 298 -44.40 -13.55 25.91
N ASN A 299 -43.78 -12.40 26.18
CA ASN A 299 -44.38 -11.11 25.88
C ASN A 299 -44.31 -10.88 24.37
N TYR A 300 -45.26 -11.49 23.65
CA TYR A 300 -45.59 -11.09 22.28
C TYR A 300 -46.04 -9.63 22.32
N SER A 301 -45.13 -8.70 22.00
CA SER A 301 -45.61 -7.43 21.46
C SER A 301 -46.19 -7.74 20.07
N GLU A 302 -47.50 -7.80 20.00
CA GLU A 302 -48.31 -8.17 18.84
C GLU A 302 -48.24 -7.12 17.71
N LYS A 303 -47.09 -6.95 17.08
CA LYS A 303 -47.07 -6.38 15.72
C LYS A 303 -46.74 -7.48 14.74
N LYS A 304 -47.80 -8.15 14.25
CA LYS A 304 -47.75 -8.93 13.01
C LYS A 304 -47.23 -8.00 11.91
N ASN A 305 -45.98 -8.17 11.49
CA ASN A 305 -45.51 -7.58 10.24
C ASN A 305 -46.17 -8.36 9.09
N SER A 306 -47.43 -8.02 8.79
CA SER A 306 -48.24 -8.70 7.76
C SER A 306 -47.56 -8.67 6.39
N PHE A 307 -46.77 -7.62 6.14
CA PHE A 307 -45.98 -7.45 4.92
C PHE A 307 -44.95 -8.57 4.71
N LEU A 308 -44.11 -8.85 5.72
CA LEU A 308 -43.08 -9.90 5.65
C LEU A 308 -43.70 -11.28 5.47
N MET A 309 -44.79 -11.55 6.20
CA MET A 309 -45.47 -12.84 6.13
C MET A 309 -46.18 -13.05 4.78
N LYS A 310 -46.70 -11.99 4.16
CA LYS A 310 -47.40 -12.03 2.87
C LYS A 310 -46.46 -12.30 1.68
N TYR A 311 -45.27 -11.71 1.67
CA TYR A 311 -44.37 -11.78 0.50
C TYR A 311 -43.18 -12.73 0.65
N LEU A 312 -42.69 -12.95 1.87
CA LEU A 312 -41.46 -13.74 2.13
C LEU A 312 -41.72 -14.99 2.98
N GLY A 313 -42.98 -15.25 3.35
CA GLY A 313 -43.39 -16.44 4.09
C GLY A 313 -43.15 -16.36 5.60
N ILE A 314 -43.50 -17.45 6.28
CA ILE A 314 -43.43 -17.57 7.74
C ILE A 314 -41.96 -17.61 8.20
N GLU A 315 -41.09 -18.23 7.41
CA GLU A 315 -39.66 -18.38 7.73
C GLU A 315 -38.94 -17.03 7.83
N ALA A 316 -39.23 -16.11 6.92
CA ALA A 316 -38.68 -14.76 6.94
C ALA A 316 -39.23 -13.94 8.12
N SER A 317 -40.52 -14.11 8.45
CA SER A 317 -41.11 -13.44 9.60
C SER A 317 -40.50 -13.91 10.92
N ILE A 318 -40.21 -15.21 11.07
CA ILE A 318 -39.56 -15.74 12.26
C ILE A 318 -38.11 -15.24 12.32
N ALA A 319 -37.37 -15.29 11.22
CA ALA A 319 -36.00 -14.78 11.13
C ALA A 319 -35.91 -13.29 11.55
N TYR A 320 -36.82 -12.44 11.06
CA TYR A 320 -36.86 -11.02 11.43
C TYR A 320 -37.12 -10.79 12.92
N LYS A 321 -38.07 -11.54 13.51
CA LYS A 321 -38.36 -11.46 14.94
C LYS A 321 -37.15 -11.87 15.77
N ASN A 322 -36.43 -12.90 15.34
CA ASN A 322 -35.21 -13.36 16.00
C ASN A 322 -34.11 -12.28 15.99
N ILE A 323 -33.85 -11.68 14.83
CA ILE A 323 -32.87 -10.60 14.70
C ILE A 323 -33.25 -9.41 15.60
N SER A 324 -34.54 -9.09 15.64
CA SER A 324 -35.08 -8.00 16.44
C SER A 324 -35.08 -8.28 17.93
N ARG A 325 -35.06 -9.54 18.35
CA ARG A 325 -34.99 -9.97 19.75
C ARG A 325 -33.58 -9.80 20.29
N ASP A 326 -32.58 -10.31 19.55
CA ASP A 326 -31.17 -10.33 19.99
C ASP A 326 -30.32 -9.27 19.26
N LYS A 327 -30.83 -8.02 19.16
CA LYS A 327 -30.22 -6.94 18.34
C LYS A 327 -28.73 -6.77 18.59
N ASN A 328 -28.29 -6.80 19.85
CA ASN A 328 -26.87 -6.62 20.18
C ASN A 328 -25.97 -7.69 19.56
N LYS A 329 -26.44 -8.94 19.50
CA LYS A 329 -25.69 -10.05 18.91
C LYS A 329 -25.62 -9.88 17.40
N HIS A 330 -26.77 -9.63 16.77
CA HIS A 330 -26.87 -9.47 15.33
C HIS A 330 -26.16 -8.20 14.81
N SER A 331 -26.25 -7.08 15.52
CA SER A 331 -25.49 -5.86 15.21
C SER A 331 -23.99 -6.09 15.26
N THR A 332 -23.49 -6.91 16.21
CA THR A 332 -22.06 -7.23 16.28
C THR A 332 -21.58 -7.99 15.03
N ILE A 333 -22.40 -8.89 14.48
CA ILE A 333 -22.11 -9.60 13.22
C ILE A 333 -22.07 -8.59 12.05
N ILE A 334 -23.07 -7.70 11.99
CA ILE A 334 -23.17 -6.68 10.92
C ILE A 334 -21.97 -5.73 10.97
N TYR A 335 -21.61 -5.18 12.13
CA TYR A 335 -20.42 -4.32 12.26
C TYR A 335 -19.15 -5.01 11.80
N PHE A 336 -19.01 -6.30 12.07
CA PHE A 336 -17.86 -7.05 11.62
C PHE A 336 -17.82 -7.16 10.08
N ILE A 337 -18.95 -7.51 9.45
CA ILE A 337 -19.05 -7.58 7.99
C ILE A 337 -18.71 -6.23 7.36
N ILE A 338 -19.22 -5.14 7.94
CA ILE A 338 -18.93 -3.77 7.50
C ILE A 338 -17.42 -3.52 7.51
N ILE A 339 -16.74 -3.82 8.62
CA ILE A 339 -15.30 -3.58 8.75
C ILE A 339 -14.50 -4.47 7.79
N SER A 340 -14.86 -5.75 7.63
CA SER A 340 -14.16 -6.65 6.71
C SER A 340 -14.29 -6.21 5.26
N ILE A 341 -15.48 -5.76 4.82
CA ILE A 341 -15.66 -5.21 3.47
C ILE A 341 -14.88 -3.92 3.31
N ALA A 342 -14.97 -3.00 4.29
CA ALA A 342 -14.24 -1.74 4.23
C ALA A 342 -12.73 -1.98 4.12
N LEU A 343 -12.17 -2.90 4.90
CA LEU A 343 -10.75 -3.26 4.82
C LEU A 343 -10.41 -3.91 3.46
N PHE A 344 -11.22 -4.84 2.98
CA PHE A 344 -11.01 -5.48 1.67
C PHE A 344 -10.98 -4.45 0.53
N MET A 345 -11.96 -3.55 0.51
CA MET A 345 -12.11 -2.52 -0.52
C MET A 345 -10.93 -1.55 -0.57
N ASN A 346 -10.18 -1.42 0.52
CA ASN A 346 -9.03 -0.52 0.60
C ASN A 346 -7.69 -1.24 0.40
N VAL A 347 -7.57 -2.50 0.83
CA VAL A 347 -6.34 -3.31 0.62
C VAL A 347 -6.23 -3.79 -0.83
N TYR A 348 -7.34 -4.17 -1.49
CA TYR A 348 -7.29 -4.68 -2.86
C TYR A 348 -6.74 -3.64 -3.87
N PRO A 349 -7.20 -2.37 -3.89
CA PRO A 349 -6.62 -1.34 -4.76
C PRO A 349 -5.13 -1.13 -4.54
N LEU A 350 -4.67 -1.15 -3.28
CA LEU A 350 -3.25 -1.00 -2.94
C LEU A 350 -2.38 -2.14 -3.52
N SER A 351 -2.94 -3.33 -3.70
CA SER A 351 -2.26 -4.45 -4.36
C SER A 351 -2.11 -4.25 -5.89
N LYS A 352 -2.91 -3.37 -6.49
CA LYS A 352 -2.97 -3.13 -7.94
C LYS A 352 -2.31 -1.82 -8.38
N TYR A 353 -2.28 -0.82 -7.50
CA TYR A 353 -1.88 0.56 -7.80
C TYR A 353 -0.44 0.67 -8.36
N ASP A 354 0.52 -0.12 -7.86
CA ASP A 354 1.92 -0.01 -8.29
C ASP A 354 2.20 -0.66 -9.67
N ILE A 355 1.42 -1.67 -10.06
CA ILE A 355 1.73 -2.53 -11.21
C ILE A 355 1.64 -1.74 -12.52
N LYS A 356 0.58 -0.94 -12.67
CA LYS A 356 0.24 -0.24 -13.91
C LYS A 356 1.05 1.04 -14.11
N ASN A 357 1.62 1.60 -13.05
CA ASN A 357 2.42 2.82 -13.16
C ASN A 357 3.92 2.51 -13.17
N GLU A 358 4.40 1.40 -12.58
CA GLU A 358 5.84 1.11 -12.55
C GLU A 358 6.33 0.23 -13.71
N LEU A 359 5.55 -0.75 -14.18
CA LEU A 359 6.01 -1.68 -15.23
C LEU A 359 5.89 -1.13 -16.66
N THR A 360 4.91 -0.25 -16.92
CA THR A 360 4.66 0.30 -18.26
C THR A 360 5.31 1.67 -18.50
N GLU A 361 5.89 2.32 -17.49
CA GLU A 361 6.41 3.69 -17.64
C GLU A 361 7.94 3.77 -17.75
N ASN A 362 8.68 2.77 -17.29
CA ASN A 362 10.10 2.95 -16.96
C ASN A 362 11.10 2.36 -17.98
N SER A 363 10.77 2.10 -19.26
CA SER A 363 11.82 1.62 -20.22
C SER A 363 11.49 1.50 -21.71
N GLY A 364 10.23 1.59 -22.13
CA GLY A 364 9.87 1.08 -23.44
C GLY A 364 10.32 -0.40 -23.61
N ASP A 365 10.45 -0.84 -24.85
CA ASP A 365 10.83 -2.22 -25.19
C ASP A 365 12.36 -2.39 -25.42
N TYR A 366 13.18 -1.57 -24.73
CA TYR A 366 14.65 -1.63 -24.79
C TYR A 366 15.24 -2.44 -23.61
N ASP A 367 16.46 -2.96 -23.81
CA ASP A 367 17.14 -3.89 -22.92
C ASP A 367 18.27 -3.23 -22.10
N TYR A 368 18.95 -2.23 -22.66
CA TYR A 368 20.04 -1.50 -22.00
C TYR A 368 19.88 0.00 -22.18
N ILE A 369 20.40 0.75 -21.21
CA ILE A 369 20.62 2.19 -21.31
C ILE A 369 22.06 2.51 -21.01
N ILE A 370 22.62 3.45 -21.77
CA ILE A 370 23.95 4.00 -21.60
C ILE A 370 23.76 5.47 -21.26
N LYS A 371 24.44 5.90 -20.19
CA LYS A 371 24.43 7.28 -19.71
C LYS A 371 25.85 7.79 -19.60
N SER A 372 26.03 9.09 -19.83
CA SER A 372 27.30 9.75 -19.55
C SER A 372 27.15 10.67 -18.32
N THR A 373 28.12 10.60 -17.41
CA THR A 373 28.30 11.53 -16.30
C THR A 373 29.01 12.80 -16.74
N MET A 374 29.75 12.74 -17.86
CA MET A 374 30.14 13.90 -18.64
C MET A 374 28.94 14.34 -19.50
N GLU A 375 28.79 15.62 -19.82
CA GLU A 375 27.53 16.17 -20.35
C GLU A 375 26.96 15.49 -21.60
N SER A 376 27.73 14.67 -22.32
CA SER A 376 27.24 14.02 -23.54
C SER A 376 27.98 12.76 -24.01
N ILE A 377 27.30 11.94 -24.81
CA ILE A 377 27.77 10.73 -25.49
C ILE A 377 27.99 11.08 -26.98
N SER A 378 29.20 10.84 -27.48
CA SER A 378 29.59 11.13 -28.87
C SER A 378 28.83 10.27 -29.88
N GLN A 379 28.55 10.82 -31.07
CA GLN A 379 27.90 10.10 -32.16
C GLN A 379 28.62 8.82 -32.59
N GLU A 380 29.95 8.79 -32.57
CA GLU A 380 30.76 7.59 -32.86
C GLU A 380 30.33 6.36 -32.04
N VAL A 381 30.07 6.55 -30.75
CA VAL A 381 29.66 5.45 -29.85
C VAL A 381 28.30 4.90 -30.25
N VAL A 382 27.38 5.76 -30.69
CA VAL A 382 26.05 5.35 -31.12
C VAL A 382 26.12 4.60 -32.45
N GLU A 383 26.97 5.05 -33.37
CA GLU A 383 27.19 4.36 -34.65
C GLU A 383 27.87 3.01 -34.46
N ASP A 384 28.90 2.91 -33.59
CA ASP A 384 29.53 1.65 -33.22
C ASP A 384 28.50 0.63 -32.69
N LEU A 385 27.56 1.07 -31.86
CA LEU A 385 26.48 0.22 -31.33
C LEU A 385 25.48 -0.18 -32.41
N ARG A 386 25.17 0.70 -33.37
CA ARG A 386 24.28 0.41 -34.50
C ARG A 386 24.88 -0.61 -35.46
N MET A 387 26.20 -0.64 -35.60
CA MET A 387 26.91 -1.59 -36.47
C MET A 387 27.03 -3.00 -35.87
N LEU A 388 26.72 -3.19 -34.58
CA LEU A 388 26.79 -4.51 -33.95
C LEU A 388 25.73 -5.45 -34.53
N PRO A 389 26.11 -6.65 -35.03
CA PRO A 389 25.17 -7.60 -35.59
C PRO A 389 24.16 -8.12 -34.57
N GLU A 390 24.50 -8.12 -33.28
CA GLU A 390 23.65 -8.51 -32.15
C GLU A 390 22.56 -7.49 -31.79
N VAL A 391 22.74 -6.23 -32.20
CA VAL A 391 21.86 -5.12 -31.83
C VAL A 391 20.77 -4.97 -32.88
N LYS A 392 19.51 -4.95 -32.43
CA LYS A 392 18.34 -4.75 -33.29
C LYS A 392 18.10 -3.28 -33.56
N GLU A 393 18.25 -2.47 -32.51
CA GLU A 393 17.85 -1.06 -32.54
C GLU A 393 18.68 -0.28 -31.51
N VAL A 394 19.09 0.92 -31.89
CA VAL A 394 19.74 1.89 -30.99
C VAL A 394 19.01 3.21 -31.10
N TYR A 395 18.47 3.65 -29.97
CA TYR A 395 17.75 4.91 -29.85
C TYR A 395 18.53 5.86 -28.96
N GLY A 396 18.89 7.03 -29.47
CA GLY A 396 19.62 8.04 -28.70
C GLY A 396 18.74 9.25 -28.40
N ILE A 397 18.70 9.67 -27.14
CA ILE A 397 18.03 10.91 -26.73
C ILE A 397 19.02 12.06 -26.82
N VAL A 398 18.68 13.05 -27.63
CA VAL A 398 19.38 14.34 -27.69
C VAL A 398 18.46 15.37 -27.07
N LYS A 399 18.91 15.98 -25.98
CA LYS A 399 18.13 16.93 -25.19
C LYS A 399 18.99 18.13 -24.81
N GLN A 400 18.47 19.33 -25.03
CA GLN A 400 19.06 20.58 -24.58
C GLN A 400 18.01 21.49 -23.94
N THR A 401 18.49 22.43 -23.13
CA THR A 401 17.63 23.46 -22.53
C THR A 401 17.69 24.72 -23.40
N ALA A 402 16.54 25.34 -23.61
CA ALA A 402 16.35 26.52 -24.44
C ALA A 402 15.59 27.61 -23.68
N ASN A 403 15.56 28.79 -24.30
CA ASN A 403 14.64 29.87 -23.96
C ASN A 403 13.60 30.00 -25.08
N ILE A 404 12.37 30.34 -24.71
CA ILE A 404 11.33 30.68 -25.69
C ILE A 404 10.78 32.06 -25.44
N LEU A 405 10.44 32.75 -26.52
CA LEU A 405 9.79 34.04 -26.52
C LEU A 405 8.41 33.89 -27.16
N ILE A 406 7.39 34.28 -26.41
CA ILE A 406 5.99 34.16 -26.82
C ILE A 406 5.24 35.48 -26.62
N ASN A 407 4.25 35.72 -27.47
CA ASN A 407 3.37 36.88 -27.35
C ASN A 407 2.46 36.77 -26.12
N GLU A 408 2.04 37.92 -25.59
CA GLU A 408 1.11 38.00 -24.46
C GLU A 408 -0.22 37.26 -24.68
N GLU A 409 -0.70 37.17 -25.92
CA GLU A 409 -1.93 36.46 -26.28
C GLU A 409 -1.86 34.94 -26.05
N TYR A 410 -0.66 34.36 -26.10
CA TYR A 410 -0.44 32.94 -25.87
C TYR A 410 -0.21 32.61 -24.39
N MET A 411 -0.09 33.60 -23.51
CA MET A 411 0.12 33.36 -22.09
C MET A 411 -1.18 33.02 -21.36
N ASN A 412 -1.09 32.02 -20.48
CA ASN A 412 -2.15 31.77 -19.52
C ASN A 412 -2.07 32.79 -18.37
N LYS A 413 -3.03 33.72 -18.32
CA LYS A 413 -3.07 34.84 -17.36
C LYS A 413 -3.16 34.39 -15.89
N GLU A 414 -3.58 33.16 -15.59
CA GLU A 414 -3.59 32.62 -14.22
C GLU A 414 -2.17 32.36 -13.64
N ARG A 415 -1.11 32.47 -14.45
CA ARG A 415 0.26 32.01 -14.08
C ARG A 415 1.38 33.02 -14.35
N GLU A 416 1.05 34.31 -14.46
CA GLU A 416 2.03 35.38 -14.71
C GLU A 416 3.13 35.45 -13.62
N GLU A 417 2.83 34.99 -12.39
CA GLU A 417 3.76 34.97 -11.24
C GLU A 417 4.98 34.03 -11.41
N ASN A 418 4.93 33.04 -12.30
CA ASN A 418 6.02 32.07 -12.51
C ASN A 418 7.05 32.53 -13.56
N ILE A 419 6.98 33.78 -14.03
CA ILE A 419 7.78 34.27 -15.17
C ILE A 419 8.94 35.14 -14.67
N MET A 420 10.16 34.82 -15.11
CA MET A 420 11.39 35.51 -14.68
C MET A 420 11.61 36.88 -15.36
N SER A 421 11.07 37.15 -16.56
CA SER A 421 11.18 38.47 -17.20
C SER A 421 10.20 38.72 -18.35
N THR A 422 9.88 40.00 -18.59
CA THR A 422 9.16 40.49 -19.78
C THR A 422 10.13 41.26 -20.68
N LYS A 423 10.05 41.07 -22.00
CA LYS A 423 10.80 41.86 -22.99
C LYS A 423 9.82 42.59 -23.90
N VAL A 424 10.08 43.87 -24.17
CA VAL A 424 9.33 44.66 -25.16
C VAL A 424 10.13 44.66 -26.44
N GLN A 425 9.56 44.11 -27.51
CA GLN A 425 10.17 44.07 -28.84
C GLN A 425 9.07 44.40 -29.86
N ASP A 426 9.35 45.30 -30.81
CA ASP A 426 8.39 45.79 -31.81
C ASP A 426 7.07 46.36 -31.24
N GLY A 427 7.13 47.05 -30.09
CA GLY A 427 5.97 47.68 -29.46
C GLY A 427 4.92 46.71 -28.88
N LYS A 428 5.19 45.39 -28.89
CA LYS A 428 4.35 44.36 -28.27
C LYS A 428 5.05 43.74 -27.07
N LYS A 429 4.29 43.47 -26.00
CA LYS A 429 4.79 42.78 -24.81
C LYS A 429 4.97 41.30 -25.14
N LYS A 430 6.18 40.78 -24.97
CA LYS A 430 6.50 39.35 -25.10
C LYS A 430 7.03 38.81 -23.77
N TYR A 431 6.77 37.54 -23.50
CA TYR A 431 7.21 36.84 -22.30
C TYR A 431 8.37 35.91 -22.65
N LEU A 432 9.44 35.97 -21.85
CA LEU A 432 10.59 35.08 -21.95
C LEU A 432 10.43 33.95 -20.94
N ILE A 433 10.27 32.72 -21.44
CA ILE A 433 10.27 31.52 -20.61
C ILE A 433 11.64 30.85 -20.76
N GLN A 434 12.38 30.78 -19.66
CA GLN A 434 13.68 30.12 -19.60
C GLN A 434 13.51 28.68 -19.11
N GLY A 435 14.43 27.80 -19.49
CA GLY A 435 14.43 26.42 -19.01
C GLY A 435 13.55 25.47 -19.83
N VAL A 436 13.14 25.83 -21.04
CA VAL A 436 12.33 24.93 -21.87
C VAL A 436 13.18 23.78 -22.39
N ASP A 437 12.67 22.55 -22.28
CA ASP A 437 13.40 21.40 -22.80
C ASP A 437 13.12 21.20 -24.29
N LEU A 438 14.17 21.06 -25.10
CA LEU A 438 14.09 20.67 -26.51
C LEU A 438 14.60 19.24 -26.70
N GLU A 439 13.79 18.42 -27.37
CA GLU A 439 14.14 17.06 -27.78
C GLU A 439 14.08 16.92 -29.31
N ILE A 440 14.98 16.12 -29.87
CA ILE A 440 15.07 15.90 -31.31
C ILE A 440 14.01 14.91 -31.81
N PHE A 441 13.34 15.29 -32.89
CA PHE A 441 12.46 14.49 -33.72
C PHE A 441 13.18 14.09 -35.01
N ASN A 442 13.16 12.79 -35.31
CA ASN A 442 13.80 12.23 -36.49
C ASN A 442 12.99 11.08 -37.08
N LYS A 443 13.37 10.62 -38.28
CA LYS A 443 12.68 9.51 -38.96
C LYS A 443 12.63 8.23 -38.12
N ASP A 444 13.62 8.03 -37.25
CA ASP A 444 13.75 6.85 -36.39
C ASP A 444 12.71 6.81 -35.26
N ASN A 445 12.17 7.96 -34.82
CA ASN A 445 11.27 8.04 -33.66
C ASN A 445 9.83 8.47 -33.97
N VAL A 446 9.49 8.74 -35.23
CA VAL A 446 8.15 9.16 -35.69
C VAL A 446 7.02 8.31 -35.11
N ASP A 447 7.16 6.99 -35.15
CA ASP A 447 6.09 6.07 -34.74
C ASP A 447 5.71 6.20 -33.25
N GLN A 448 6.64 6.62 -32.40
CA GLN A 448 6.39 6.77 -30.96
C GLN A 448 5.48 7.96 -30.64
N TYR A 449 5.43 8.96 -31.51
CA TYR A 449 4.64 10.18 -31.32
C TYR A 449 3.23 10.07 -31.92
N LYS A 450 3.01 9.17 -32.89
CA LYS A 450 1.72 8.99 -33.58
C LYS A 450 0.58 8.73 -32.60
N ASP A 451 0.78 7.83 -31.64
CA ASP A 451 -0.24 7.46 -30.65
C ASP A 451 -0.46 8.53 -29.55
N LEU A 452 0.40 9.56 -29.51
CA LEU A 452 0.41 10.61 -28.48
C LEU A 452 -0.09 11.97 -29.02
N LEU A 453 -0.24 12.08 -30.34
CA LEU A 453 -0.76 13.25 -31.02
C LEU A 453 -2.23 13.48 -30.67
N MET A 454 -2.53 14.64 -30.10
CA MET A 454 -3.90 15.08 -29.87
C MET A 454 -4.42 15.87 -31.07
N TYR A 455 -3.59 16.77 -31.58
CA TYR A 455 -3.95 17.67 -32.67
C TYR A 455 -2.71 17.95 -33.53
N GLY A 456 -2.89 18.11 -34.85
CA GLY A 456 -1.85 18.56 -35.78
C GLY A 456 -1.26 17.42 -36.61
N THR A 457 0.04 17.48 -36.88
CA THR A 457 0.77 16.45 -37.65
C THR A 457 2.01 15.97 -36.91
N CYS A 458 2.37 14.69 -37.10
CA CYS A 458 3.65 14.09 -36.73
C CYS A 458 4.45 13.65 -37.96
N ASP A 459 4.12 14.16 -39.15
CA ASP A 459 4.88 13.84 -40.35
C ASP A 459 6.23 14.57 -40.37
N TYR A 460 7.32 13.81 -40.37
CA TYR A 460 8.68 14.35 -40.31
C TYR A 460 9.00 15.29 -41.46
N GLU A 461 8.62 14.95 -42.69
CA GLU A 461 8.95 15.76 -43.87
C GLU A 461 8.18 17.08 -43.88
N THR A 462 6.90 17.05 -43.48
CA THR A 462 6.10 18.27 -43.32
C THR A 462 6.64 19.19 -42.22
N ILE A 463 7.01 18.63 -41.05
CA ILE A 463 7.56 19.40 -39.93
C ILE A 463 8.91 20.01 -40.30
N LEU A 464 9.77 19.26 -40.99
CA LEU A 464 11.06 19.76 -41.46
C LEU A 464 10.88 20.93 -42.44
N LYS A 465 9.99 20.79 -43.42
CA LYS A 465 9.77 21.80 -44.46
C LYS A 465 9.19 23.12 -43.94
N GLU A 466 8.32 23.06 -42.95
CA GLU A 466 7.62 24.23 -42.38
C GLU A 466 8.37 24.87 -41.20
N HIS A 467 9.60 24.43 -40.91
CA HIS A 467 10.33 24.80 -39.70
C HIS A 467 9.49 24.61 -38.42
N GLY A 468 8.85 23.45 -38.38
CA GLY A 468 7.82 23.11 -37.42
C GLY A 468 8.39 22.54 -36.11
N ILE A 469 7.61 22.72 -35.05
CA ILE A 469 7.82 22.07 -33.76
C ILE A 469 6.54 21.40 -33.28
N MET A 470 6.68 20.43 -32.37
CA MET A 470 5.55 19.91 -31.59
C MET A 470 5.72 20.29 -30.13
N ILE A 471 4.62 20.50 -29.42
CA ILE A 471 4.61 20.92 -28.02
C ILE A 471 3.91 19.86 -27.17
N VAL A 472 4.49 19.56 -26.01
CA VAL A 472 3.87 18.66 -25.03
C VAL A 472 3.05 19.47 -24.03
N GLU A 473 1.75 19.14 -23.91
CA GLU A 473 0.80 19.93 -23.11
C GLU A 473 1.05 19.87 -21.60
N ASN A 474 1.76 18.85 -21.11
CA ASN A 474 1.99 18.58 -19.67
C ASN A 474 3.48 18.66 -19.28
N GLY A 475 4.02 19.88 -19.12
CA GLY A 475 5.20 20.14 -18.28
C GLY A 475 4.77 20.35 -16.82
N HIS A 476 5.48 19.79 -15.84
CA HIS A 476 5.01 19.49 -14.47
C HIS A 476 4.63 20.66 -13.54
N ILE A 477 4.31 21.86 -14.01
CA ILE A 477 3.71 22.89 -13.14
C ILE A 477 2.23 22.54 -12.91
N LYS A 478 1.96 21.56 -12.02
CA LYS A 478 0.64 21.16 -11.50
C LYS A 478 -0.51 21.27 -12.52
N GLU A 479 -0.74 20.19 -13.29
CA GLU A 479 -1.98 19.92 -14.06
C GLU A 479 -2.51 21.03 -14.97
N LYS A 480 -1.78 22.13 -15.24
CA LYS A 480 -2.30 23.28 -15.97
C LYS A 480 -1.30 23.82 -16.99
N ILE A 481 -1.81 24.01 -18.19
CA ILE A 481 -1.11 24.48 -19.39
C ILE A 481 -0.55 25.89 -19.16
N LEU A 482 0.76 26.07 -19.33
CA LEU A 482 1.45 27.35 -19.19
C LEU A 482 1.14 28.31 -20.36
N THR A 483 0.98 27.78 -21.57
CA THR A 483 0.78 28.55 -22.81
C THR A 483 -0.41 28.04 -23.62
N ASN A 484 -1.27 28.94 -24.08
CA ASN A 484 -2.43 28.65 -24.94
C ASN A 484 -2.03 28.59 -26.43
N LEU A 485 -0.98 27.82 -26.75
CA LEU A 485 -0.51 27.66 -28.12
C LEU A 485 -1.39 26.65 -28.89
N TYR A 486 -1.77 27.05 -30.11
CA TYR A 486 -2.52 26.28 -31.08
C TYR A 486 -1.66 25.95 -32.32
N ILE A 487 -2.17 25.05 -33.15
CA ILE A 487 -1.52 24.68 -34.40
C ILE A 487 -1.52 25.88 -35.34
N GLY A 488 -0.37 26.15 -35.95
CA GLY A 488 -0.15 27.28 -36.85
C GLY A 488 0.49 28.48 -36.16
N ASP A 489 0.46 28.56 -34.83
CA ASP A 489 1.06 29.66 -34.08
C ASP A 489 2.59 29.69 -34.29
N GLN A 490 3.15 30.89 -34.29
CA GLN A 490 4.59 31.11 -34.41
C GLN A 490 5.18 31.56 -33.08
N ILE A 491 6.25 30.89 -32.66
CA ILE A 491 7.02 31.24 -31.46
C ILE A 491 8.49 31.40 -31.83
N GLU A 492 9.27 32.01 -30.93
CA GLU A 492 10.70 32.20 -31.15
C GLU A 492 11.50 31.42 -30.11
N VAL A 493 12.50 30.66 -30.53
CA VAL A 493 13.30 29.77 -29.68
C VAL A 493 14.78 30.16 -29.77
N SER A 494 15.47 30.21 -28.63
CA SER A 494 16.93 30.45 -28.58
C SER A 494 17.64 29.49 -27.64
N SER A 495 18.94 29.31 -27.87
CA SER A 495 19.83 28.68 -26.90
C SER A 495 19.99 29.56 -25.65
N VAL A 496 20.21 28.95 -24.48
CA VAL A 496 20.28 29.67 -23.18
C VAL A 496 21.29 30.81 -23.20
N ASN A 497 22.41 30.64 -23.93
CA ASN A 497 23.51 31.59 -23.99
C ASN A 497 23.42 32.58 -25.17
N ARG A 498 22.34 32.53 -25.96
CA ARG A 498 22.21 33.30 -27.21
C ARG A 498 21.02 34.26 -27.16
N GLU A 499 21.25 35.49 -27.60
CA GLU A 499 20.20 36.52 -27.72
C GLU A 499 19.41 36.43 -29.03
N SER A 500 19.92 35.71 -30.04
CA SER A 500 19.20 35.51 -31.30
C SER A 500 18.19 34.37 -31.18
N PHE A 501 16.94 34.66 -31.56
CA PHE A 501 15.86 33.69 -31.58
C PHE A 501 15.53 33.25 -33.01
N GLN A 502 15.23 31.97 -33.19
CA GLN A 502 14.74 31.38 -34.42
C GLN A 502 13.21 31.27 -34.39
N LYS A 503 12.55 31.69 -35.47
CA LYS A 503 11.09 31.57 -35.59
C LYS A 503 10.71 30.16 -36.00
N VAL A 504 9.81 29.56 -35.23
CA VAL A 504 9.31 28.21 -35.47
C VAL A 504 7.79 28.18 -35.39
N LYS A 505 7.19 27.21 -36.09
CA LYS A 505 5.74 27.06 -36.19
C LYS A 505 5.24 25.86 -35.41
N VAL A 506 4.18 26.00 -34.63
CA VAL A 506 3.57 24.90 -33.90
C VAL A 506 2.78 24.02 -34.87
N MET A 507 3.24 22.80 -35.12
CA MET A 507 2.66 21.87 -36.09
C MET A 507 1.95 20.68 -35.44
N GLY A 508 2.21 20.42 -34.15
CA GLY A 508 1.57 19.33 -33.42
C GLY A 508 1.52 19.57 -31.92
N LYS A 509 0.50 19.02 -31.27
CA LYS A 509 0.33 19.03 -29.82
C LYS A 509 0.19 17.62 -29.28
N LEU A 510 1.07 17.26 -28.35
CA LEU A 510 1.18 15.93 -27.77
C LEU A 510 0.60 15.90 -26.36
N LYS A 511 -0.11 14.81 -26.04
CA LYS A 511 -0.74 14.61 -24.73
C LYS A 511 0.28 14.46 -23.60
N LYS A 512 1.39 13.80 -23.91
CA LYS A 512 2.51 13.48 -23.03
C LYS A 512 3.74 13.16 -23.88
N MET A 513 4.90 13.14 -23.26
CA MET A 513 6.11 12.62 -23.90
C MET A 513 6.00 11.12 -24.20
N PRO A 514 6.70 10.60 -25.23
CA PRO A 514 6.93 9.18 -25.37
C PRO A 514 7.60 8.61 -24.14
N GLN A 515 7.32 7.34 -23.86
CA GLN A 515 7.78 6.66 -22.65
C GLN A 515 9.29 6.37 -22.74
N THR A 516 10.11 7.35 -22.36
CA THR A 516 11.54 7.16 -22.06
C THR A 516 11.72 7.03 -20.54
N ILE A 517 12.84 6.45 -20.09
CA ILE A 517 13.08 6.12 -18.68
C ILE A 517 13.04 7.33 -17.75
N ASP A 518 13.31 8.50 -18.32
CA ASP A 518 13.31 9.76 -17.59
C ASP A 518 11.92 10.42 -17.51
N SER A 519 10.84 9.80 -18.01
CA SER A 519 9.48 10.34 -17.88
C SER A 519 8.96 10.44 -16.44
N LYS A 520 9.72 9.92 -15.45
CA LYS A 520 9.50 10.12 -14.01
C LYS A 520 10.50 11.03 -13.31
N ARG A 521 11.54 11.53 -13.99
CA ARG A 521 12.08 12.82 -13.55
C ARG A 521 10.97 13.80 -13.88
N GLU A 522 10.16 14.10 -12.87
CA GLU A 522 9.22 15.22 -12.90
C GLU A 522 9.97 16.39 -13.55
N TYR A 523 9.65 16.66 -14.81
CA TYR A 523 10.33 17.70 -15.57
C TYR A 523 9.98 19.00 -14.85
N ASN A 524 10.86 19.50 -13.99
CA ASN A 524 10.70 20.81 -13.33
C ASN A 524 10.64 21.98 -14.33
N GLN A 525 10.65 21.68 -15.63
CA GLN A 525 10.69 22.65 -16.70
C GLN A 525 9.29 23.08 -17.16
N PRO A 526 9.14 24.37 -17.51
CA PRO A 526 7.85 25.00 -17.81
C PRO A 526 7.17 24.47 -19.07
N LEU A 527 7.93 23.95 -20.04
CA LEU A 527 7.43 23.46 -21.33
C LEU A 527 8.43 22.45 -21.93
N VAL A 528 7.94 21.53 -22.75
CA VAL A 528 8.79 20.66 -23.58
C VAL A 528 8.42 20.78 -25.05
N ILE A 529 9.44 21.00 -25.89
CA ILE A 529 9.34 21.19 -27.33
C ILE A 529 10.07 20.06 -28.04
N ILE A 530 9.46 19.61 -29.12
CA ILE A 530 10.00 18.59 -30.02
C ILE A 530 10.31 19.25 -31.35
N CYS A 531 11.55 19.14 -31.78
CA CYS A 531 12.07 19.89 -32.92
C CYS A 531 12.94 19.03 -33.82
N THR A 532 13.17 19.48 -35.05
CA THR A 532 13.99 18.76 -36.02
C THR A 532 15.49 18.93 -35.73
N GLU A 533 16.29 18.02 -36.28
CA GLU A 533 17.76 18.10 -36.24
C GLU A 533 18.31 19.38 -36.91
N GLU A 534 17.54 20.00 -37.80
CA GLU A 534 17.88 21.26 -38.46
C GLU A 534 17.80 22.44 -37.48
N LEU A 535 16.68 22.59 -36.76
CA LEU A 535 16.56 23.63 -35.73
C LEU A 535 17.66 23.50 -34.66
N PHE A 536 18.01 22.27 -34.28
CA PHE A 536 19.08 22.02 -33.32
C PHE A 536 20.43 22.58 -33.78
N ARG A 537 20.75 22.41 -35.08
CA ARG A 537 21.98 22.94 -35.68
C ARG A 537 21.96 24.47 -35.79
N GLU A 538 20.82 25.07 -36.12
CA GLU A 538 20.67 26.54 -36.16
C GLU A 538 20.89 27.21 -34.79
N LEU A 539 20.57 26.48 -33.72
CA LEU A 539 20.79 26.90 -32.34
C LEU A 539 22.23 26.67 -31.84
N ASP A 540 23.14 26.25 -32.74
CA ASP A 540 24.56 25.99 -32.48
C ASP A 540 24.79 24.83 -31.50
N TRP A 541 23.89 23.85 -31.54
CA TRP A 541 24.02 22.62 -30.76
C TRP A 541 24.45 21.45 -31.64
N TYR A 542 25.47 20.74 -31.16
CA TYR A 542 25.94 19.50 -31.76
C TYR A 542 25.11 18.32 -31.26
N LYS A 543 24.97 17.30 -32.13
CA LYS A 543 24.22 16.08 -31.85
C LYS A 543 24.99 15.18 -30.90
N ASN A 544 24.99 15.55 -29.62
CA ASN A 544 25.53 14.70 -28.57
C ASN A 544 24.39 14.11 -27.74
N TYR A 545 24.46 12.80 -27.50
CA TYR A 545 23.38 12.07 -26.86
C TYR A 545 23.52 12.14 -25.34
N LYS A 546 22.44 12.44 -24.62
CA LYS A 546 22.45 12.37 -23.15
C LYS A 546 22.29 10.93 -22.67
N GLU A 547 21.48 10.17 -23.38
CA GLU A 547 21.18 8.77 -23.09
C GLU A 547 21.07 7.98 -24.39
N VAL A 548 21.53 6.73 -24.37
CA VAL A 548 21.44 5.83 -25.52
C VAL A 548 20.83 4.51 -25.06
N TYR A 549 19.77 4.09 -25.74
CA TYR A 549 18.99 2.89 -25.49
C TYR A 549 19.35 1.85 -26.53
N VAL A 550 19.53 0.60 -26.09
CA VAL A 550 19.94 -0.50 -26.96
C VAL A 550 18.96 -1.66 -26.80
N LYS A 551 18.52 -2.21 -27.92
CA LYS A 551 17.67 -3.40 -28.00
C LYS A 551 18.42 -4.54 -28.66
N ALA A 552 18.44 -5.71 -28.01
CA ALA A 552 19.06 -6.91 -28.57
C ALA A 552 18.16 -7.56 -29.63
N LYS A 553 18.74 -8.27 -30.59
CA LYS A 553 17.98 -9.11 -31.55
C LYS A 553 17.42 -10.37 -30.90
N SER A 554 18.18 -11.00 -30.01
CA SER A 554 17.80 -12.25 -29.37
C SER A 554 18.32 -12.34 -27.92
N ASN A 555 17.64 -13.16 -27.12
CA ASN A 555 18.05 -13.43 -25.74
C ASN A 555 19.46 -14.04 -25.61
N ARG A 556 19.99 -14.66 -26.67
CA ARG A 556 21.34 -15.26 -26.66
C ARG A 556 22.45 -14.22 -26.76
N ASP A 557 22.13 -13.01 -27.22
CA ASP A 557 23.11 -11.98 -27.56
C ASP A 557 23.41 -11.04 -26.38
N TYR A 558 22.63 -11.15 -25.28
CA TYR A 558 22.77 -10.29 -24.10
C TYR A 558 24.18 -10.32 -23.51
N MET A 559 24.76 -11.51 -23.35
CA MET A 559 26.08 -11.64 -22.73
C MET A 559 27.18 -11.01 -23.60
N ILE A 560 27.00 -11.00 -24.92
CA ILE A 560 27.93 -10.38 -25.88
C ILE A 560 27.80 -8.86 -25.81
N ILE A 561 26.56 -8.34 -25.88
CA ILE A 561 26.25 -6.92 -25.77
C ILE A 561 26.76 -6.37 -24.44
N GLU A 562 26.47 -7.04 -23.33
CA GLU A 562 26.87 -6.62 -21.99
C GLU A 562 28.39 -6.57 -21.83
N LYS A 563 29.12 -7.57 -22.35
CA LYS A 563 30.59 -7.55 -22.36
C LYS A 563 31.14 -6.36 -23.16
N LYS A 564 30.50 -6.03 -24.29
CA LYS A 564 30.89 -4.88 -25.12
C LYS A 564 30.57 -3.55 -24.44
N LEU A 565 29.38 -3.40 -23.86
CA LEU A 565 28.98 -2.23 -23.09
C LEU A 565 29.88 -2.00 -21.89
N LYS A 566 30.28 -3.08 -21.20
CA LYS A 566 31.27 -3.02 -20.12
C LYS A 566 32.61 -2.49 -20.61
N SER A 567 33.13 -3.04 -21.72
CA SER A 567 34.39 -2.53 -22.30
C SER A 567 34.30 -1.07 -22.76
N LEU A 568 33.14 -0.62 -23.25
CA LEU A 568 32.91 0.78 -23.63
C LEU A 568 32.87 1.70 -22.40
N ALA A 569 32.23 1.28 -21.33
CA ALA A 569 32.20 2.01 -20.06
C ALA A 569 33.58 2.09 -19.40
N ASP A 570 34.36 1.00 -19.44
CA ASP A 570 35.70 0.95 -18.86
C ASP A 570 36.72 1.79 -19.66
N SER A 571 36.59 1.83 -20.99
CA SER A 571 37.52 2.53 -21.88
C SER A 571 37.31 4.05 -21.95
N ARG A 572 36.07 4.52 -21.74
CA ARG A 572 35.73 5.94 -21.85
C ARG A 572 35.26 6.48 -20.50
N LYS A 573 36.05 7.39 -19.91
CA LYS A 573 35.73 8.03 -18.62
C LYS A 573 34.34 8.68 -18.66
N GLY A 574 33.53 8.35 -17.67
CA GLY A 574 32.20 8.94 -17.47
C GLY A 574 31.05 8.21 -18.15
N LEU A 575 31.30 7.20 -18.98
CA LEU A 575 30.25 6.34 -19.51
C LEU A 575 29.87 5.26 -18.49
N SER A 576 28.57 5.06 -18.31
CA SER A 576 28.02 3.94 -17.54
C SER A 576 26.86 3.30 -18.31
N TYR A 577 26.64 2.01 -18.08
CA TYR A 577 25.50 1.30 -18.66
C TYR A 577 24.64 0.71 -17.53
N THR A 578 23.36 0.51 -17.81
CA THR A 578 22.42 -0.15 -16.91
C THR A 578 21.64 -1.20 -17.70
N ASN A 579 21.61 -2.41 -17.16
CA ASN A 579 20.80 -3.51 -17.67
C ASN A 579 19.34 -3.28 -17.27
N LEU A 580 18.52 -2.84 -18.22
CA LEU A 580 17.10 -2.54 -17.97
C LEU A 580 16.28 -3.80 -17.82
N LYS A 581 16.70 -4.90 -18.46
CA LYS A 581 16.03 -6.18 -18.34
C LYS A 581 16.17 -6.74 -16.93
N GLU A 582 17.39 -6.81 -16.40
CA GLU A 582 17.64 -7.25 -15.02
C GLU A 582 16.88 -6.37 -14.03
N LYS A 583 16.94 -5.05 -14.21
CA LYS A 583 16.16 -4.10 -13.42
C LYS A 583 14.65 -4.40 -13.51
N LYS A 584 14.07 -4.61 -14.70
CA LYS A 584 12.65 -5.00 -14.88
C LYS A 584 12.32 -6.29 -14.10
N GLU A 585 13.23 -7.25 -14.07
CA GLU A 585 13.05 -8.50 -13.33
C GLU A 585 13.08 -8.28 -11.81
N THR A 586 14.02 -7.48 -11.28
CA THR A 586 14.05 -7.09 -9.85
C THR A 586 12.79 -6.31 -9.45
N TRP A 587 12.33 -5.39 -10.30
CA TRP A 587 11.05 -4.68 -10.11
C TRP A 587 9.83 -5.61 -10.08
N LYS A 588 9.73 -6.56 -11.01
CA LYS A 588 8.64 -7.56 -11.02
C LYS A 588 8.62 -8.35 -9.71
N TYR A 589 9.80 -8.66 -9.18
CA TYR A 589 9.92 -9.36 -7.92
C TYR A 589 9.43 -8.55 -6.72
N TYR A 590 9.81 -7.27 -6.63
CA TYR A 590 9.29 -6.36 -5.58
C TYR A 590 7.77 -6.21 -5.65
N ILE A 591 7.22 -6.08 -6.86
CA ILE A 591 5.76 -6.02 -7.07
C ILE A 591 5.10 -7.33 -6.62
N LEU A 592 5.68 -8.49 -6.96
CA LEU A 592 5.16 -9.80 -6.57
C LEU A 592 5.18 -9.98 -5.05
N GLN A 593 6.28 -9.59 -4.37
CA GLN A 593 6.38 -9.60 -2.91
C GLN A 593 5.27 -8.75 -2.26
N LYS A 594 5.06 -7.52 -2.75
CA LYS A 594 3.99 -6.62 -2.28
C LYS A 594 2.61 -7.24 -2.48
N GLN A 595 2.34 -7.82 -3.65
CA GLN A 595 1.06 -8.48 -3.94
C GLN A 595 0.78 -9.65 -3.01
N ILE A 596 1.76 -10.54 -2.81
CA ILE A 596 1.60 -11.71 -1.94
C ILE A 596 1.30 -11.27 -0.51
N ALA A 597 1.97 -10.22 -0.02
CA ALA A 597 1.70 -9.68 1.29
C ALA A 597 0.27 -9.11 1.41
N MET A 598 -0.19 -8.32 0.43
CA MET A 598 -1.54 -7.75 0.42
C MET A 598 -2.64 -8.81 0.27
N TYR A 599 -2.47 -9.79 -0.64
CA TYR A 599 -3.43 -10.89 -0.78
C TYR A 599 -3.44 -11.79 0.45
N GLY A 600 -2.30 -11.95 1.13
CA GLY A 600 -2.22 -12.61 2.44
C GLY A 600 -3.18 -11.96 3.44
N ILE A 601 -3.08 -10.64 3.63
CA ILE A 601 -4.00 -9.88 4.50
C ILE A 601 -5.47 -10.12 4.13
N ILE A 602 -5.80 -10.05 2.84
CA ILE A 602 -7.16 -10.27 2.32
C ILE A 602 -7.69 -11.67 2.68
N ILE A 603 -6.86 -12.71 2.55
CA ILE A 603 -7.22 -14.08 2.92
C ILE A 603 -7.52 -14.17 4.41
N PHE A 604 -6.68 -13.59 5.27
CA PHE A 604 -6.92 -13.61 6.72
C PHE A 604 -8.16 -12.80 7.13
N PHE A 605 -8.46 -11.66 6.49
CA PHE A 605 -9.74 -10.97 6.71
C PHE A 605 -10.94 -11.81 6.30
N SER A 606 -10.83 -12.54 5.18
CA SER A 606 -11.88 -13.43 4.72
C SER A 606 -12.10 -14.61 5.67
N MET A 607 -11.01 -15.21 6.18
CA MET A 607 -11.05 -16.29 7.16
C MET A 607 -11.65 -15.83 8.49
N THR A 608 -11.27 -14.65 8.99
CA THR A 608 -11.83 -14.10 10.23
C THR A 608 -13.31 -13.76 10.09
N ALA A 609 -13.75 -13.25 8.94
CA ALA A 609 -15.16 -13.07 8.63
C ALA A 609 -15.95 -14.36 8.62
N PHE A 610 -15.43 -15.39 7.94
CA PHE A 610 -16.05 -16.70 7.93
C PHE A 610 -16.23 -17.26 9.34
N LEU A 611 -15.17 -17.29 10.16
CA LEU A 611 -15.24 -17.83 11.51
C LEU A 611 -16.21 -17.05 12.39
N ASN A 612 -16.20 -15.73 12.31
CA ASN A 612 -17.08 -14.92 13.14
C ASN A 612 -18.55 -15.14 12.78
N ILE A 613 -18.90 -15.15 11.48
CA ILE A 613 -20.26 -15.42 11.03
C ILE A 613 -20.66 -16.86 11.40
N PHE A 614 -19.77 -17.82 11.15
CA PHE A 614 -19.98 -19.24 11.45
C PHE A 614 -20.23 -19.48 12.95
N ASN A 615 -19.36 -18.99 13.83
CA ASN A 615 -19.49 -19.14 15.27
C ASN A 615 -20.79 -18.49 15.78
N ASN A 616 -21.14 -17.32 15.25
CA ASN A 616 -22.37 -16.66 15.63
C ASN A 616 -23.61 -17.45 15.20
N ILE A 617 -23.66 -17.96 13.97
CA ILE A 617 -24.78 -18.78 13.49
C ILE A 617 -24.92 -20.05 14.35
N ILE A 618 -23.81 -20.75 14.62
CA ILE A 618 -23.81 -21.92 15.50
C ILE A 618 -24.33 -21.56 16.89
N SER A 619 -23.79 -20.50 17.49
CA SER A 619 -24.21 -20.06 18.83
C SER A 619 -25.70 -19.74 18.87
N THR A 620 -26.23 -19.03 17.88
CA THR A 620 -27.66 -18.66 17.85
C THR A 620 -28.57 -19.87 17.60
N ILE A 621 -28.13 -20.88 16.83
CA ILE A 621 -28.87 -22.14 16.69
C ILE A 621 -28.84 -22.93 18.02
N MET A 622 -27.68 -23.00 18.68
CA MET A 622 -27.48 -23.75 19.92
C MET A 622 -28.31 -23.16 21.08
N LEU A 623 -28.34 -21.84 21.22
CA LEU A 623 -29.13 -21.15 22.26
C LEU A 623 -30.64 -21.29 22.05
N ARG A 624 -31.10 -21.53 20.80
CA ARG A 624 -32.52 -21.67 20.44
C ARG A 624 -32.94 -23.12 20.24
N LYS A 625 -32.17 -24.10 20.72
CA LYS A 625 -32.50 -25.52 20.54
C LYS A 625 -33.89 -25.88 21.04
N LYS A 626 -34.29 -25.40 22.24
CA LYS A 626 -35.64 -25.61 22.80
C LYS A 626 -36.72 -24.99 21.92
N GLU A 627 -36.53 -23.73 21.53
CA GLU A 627 -37.45 -23.00 20.64
C GLU A 627 -37.62 -23.72 19.29
N LEU A 628 -36.52 -24.16 18.68
CA LEU A 628 -36.56 -24.93 17.43
C LEU A 628 -37.28 -26.28 17.62
N ALA A 629 -37.09 -26.95 18.75
CA ALA A 629 -37.79 -28.19 19.07
C ALA A 629 -39.30 -27.96 19.22
N TYR A 630 -39.73 -26.88 19.87
CA TYR A 630 -41.14 -26.51 19.96
C TYR A 630 -41.74 -26.19 18.58
N LEU A 631 -41.01 -25.44 17.74
CA LEU A 631 -41.45 -25.15 16.37
C LEU A 631 -41.57 -26.41 15.52
N MET A 632 -40.63 -27.35 15.65
CA MET A 632 -40.71 -28.66 14.95
C MET A 632 -41.90 -29.48 15.43
N SER A 633 -42.16 -29.52 16.74
CA SER A 633 -43.33 -30.19 17.31
C SER A 633 -44.65 -29.54 16.87
N ALA A 634 -44.66 -28.22 16.67
CA ALA A 634 -45.80 -27.47 16.13
C ALA A 634 -45.98 -27.65 14.60
N GLY A 635 -45.10 -28.40 13.93
CA GLY A 635 -45.23 -28.75 12.50
C GLY A 635 -44.24 -28.08 11.56
N MET A 636 -43.27 -27.30 12.06
CA MET A 636 -42.25 -26.68 11.21
C MET A 636 -41.24 -27.72 10.71
N SER A 637 -41.09 -27.85 9.39
CA SER A 637 -40.16 -28.79 8.78
C SER A 637 -38.69 -28.35 8.90
N ASN A 638 -37.76 -29.30 8.82
CA ASN A 638 -36.31 -29.01 8.75
C ASN A 638 -35.97 -28.05 7.60
N LYS A 639 -36.68 -28.11 6.46
CA LYS A 639 -36.48 -27.21 5.34
C LYS A 639 -36.85 -25.77 5.70
N GLN A 640 -37.94 -25.58 6.43
CA GLN A 640 -38.38 -24.25 6.90
C GLN A 640 -37.38 -23.66 7.90
N ILE A 641 -36.81 -24.47 8.80
CA ILE A 641 -35.75 -24.01 9.73
C ILE A 641 -34.50 -23.58 8.98
N ILE A 642 -34.09 -24.36 7.98
CA ILE A 642 -32.96 -24.02 7.11
C ILE A 642 -33.23 -22.71 6.36
N ASN A 643 -34.45 -22.52 5.83
CA ASN A 643 -34.83 -21.28 5.15
C ASN A 643 -34.82 -20.08 6.09
N MET A 644 -35.27 -20.25 7.34
CA MET A 644 -35.18 -19.21 8.37
C MET A 644 -33.73 -18.78 8.61
N VAL A 645 -32.80 -19.73 8.79
CA VAL A 645 -31.37 -19.42 8.97
C VAL A 645 -30.77 -18.77 7.71
N LYS A 646 -31.20 -19.18 6.50
CA LYS A 646 -30.81 -18.53 5.25
C LYS A 646 -31.28 -17.08 5.19
N PHE A 647 -32.51 -16.79 5.63
CA PHE A 647 -33.00 -15.42 5.72
C PHE A 647 -32.19 -14.58 6.71
N GLU A 648 -31.81 -15.13 7.87
CA GLU A 648 -30.90 -14.45 8.80
C GLU A 648 -29.57 -14.09 8.12
N GLY A 649 -29.00 -15.04 7.37
CA GLY A 649 -27.81 -14.83 6.54
C GLY A 649 -27.97 -13.75 5.48
N MET A 650 -29.09 -13.75 4.76
CA MET A 650 -29.41 -12.74 3.74
C MET A 650 -29.49 -11.34 4.35
N VAL A 651 -30.07 -11.18 5.55
CA VAL A 651 -30.10 -9.88 6.24
C VAL A 651 -28.69 -9.38 6.53
N TYR A 652 -27.79 -10.25 6.99
CA TYR A 652 -26.38 -9.87 7.16
C TYR A 652 -25.71 -9.50 5.83
N GLY A 653 -26.01 -10.23 4.77
CA GLY A 653 -25.54 -9.97 3.41
C GLY A 653 -25.96 -8.60 2.90
N PHE A 654 -27.24 -8.27 2.98
CA PHE A 654 -27.77 -7.00 2.48
C PHE A 654 -27.39 -5.82 3.36
N VAL A 655 -27.62 -5.90 4.67
CA VAL A 655 -27.36 -4.78 5.58
C VAL A 655 -25.86 -4.59 5.78
N GLY A 656 -25.13 -5.66 6.08
CA GLY A 656 -23.69 -5.62 6.26
C GLY A 656 -22.95 -5.34 4.95
N GLY A 657 -23.39 -5.94 3.84
CA GLY A 657 -22.82 -5.69 2.51
C GLY A 657 -23.03 -4.25 2.05
N GLY A 658 -24.26 -3.73 2.13
CA GLY A 658 -24.57 -2.36 1.74
C GLY A 658 -23.81 -1.32 2.57
N LEU A 659 -23.88 -1.42 3.90
CA LEU A 659 -23.15 -0.51 4.79
C LEU A 659 -21.63 -0.68 4.67
N GLY A 660 -21.16 -1.91 4.45
CA GLY A 660 -19.75 -2.23 4.19
C GLY A 660 -19.23 -1.53 2.94
N VAL A 661 -19.96 -1.60 1.83
CA VAL A 661 -19.58 -0.91 0.59
C VAL A 661 -19.62 0.61 0.76
N LEU A 662 -20.65 1.15 1.44
CA LEU A 662 -20.76 2.59 1.69
C LEU A 662 -19.59 3.13 2.53
N SER A 663 -19.30 2.47 3.66
CA SER A 663 -18.18 2.83 4.54
C SER A 663 -16.82 2.60 3.89
N GLY A 664 -16.66 1.50 3.15
CA GLY A 664 -15.44 1.19 2.40
C GLY A 664 -15.16 2.20 1.29
N GLY A 665 -16.20 2.62 0.56
CA GLY A 665 -16.13 3.68 -0.44
C GLY A 665 -15.82 5.05 0.17
N ALA A 666 -16.42 5.38 1.31
CA ALA A 666 -16.09 6.60 2.06
C ALA A 666 -14.63 6.60 2.51
N LEU A 667 -14.13 5.49 3.07
CA LEU A 667 -12.73 5.35 3.46
C LEU A 667 -11.77 5.47 2.26
N TYR A 668 -12.13 4.84 1.14
CA TYR A 668 -11.37 4.90 -0.11
C TYR A 668 -11.26 6.34 -0.64
N PHE A 669 -12.37 7.08 -0.60
CA PHE A 669 -12.41 8.49 -0.95
C PHE A 669 -11.51 9.34 -0.04
N ILE A 670 -11.57 9.11 1.27
CA ILE A 670 -10.73 9.82 2.25
C ILE A 670 -9.25 9.55 1.97
N ILE A 671 -8.86 8.28 1.81
CA ILE A 671 -7.46 7.90 1.55
C ILE A 671 -6.94 8.55 0.25
N ASN A 672 -7.73 8.51 -0.83
CA ASN A 672 -7.32 9.13 -2.09
C ASN A 672 -7.23 10.66 -2.01
N SER A 673 -8.13 11.30 -1.26
CA SER A 673 -8.10 12.76 -1.02
C SER A 673 -6.83 13.17 -0.28
N PHE A 674 -6.39 12.36 0.66
CA PHE A 674 -5.17 12.59 1.45
C PHE A 674 -3.87 12.34 0.68
N ASN A 675 -3.86 11.34 -0.21
CA ASN A 675 -2.65 10.99 -0.97
C ASN A 675 -2.36 11.95 -2.13
N GLY A 676 -3.23 12.92 -2.41
CA GLY A 676 -3.09 13.86 -3.52
C GLY A 676 -2.95 13.15 -4.87
N LEU A 677 -3.50 11.94 -4.98
CA LEU A 677 -3.41 11.12 -6.19
C LEU A 677 -4.34 11.68 -7.25
N GLU A 678 -3.81 11.79 -8.47
CA GLU A 678 -4.56 12.12 -9.67
C GLU A 678 -5.73 11.14 -9.85
N LYS A 679 -6.94 11.71 -9.92
CA LYS A 679 -8.24 11.10 -10.27
C LYS A 679 -8.64 9.86 -9.47
N PHE A 680 -9.71 10.03 -8.70
CA PHE A 680 -10.50 8.95 -8.10
C PHE A 680 -10.90 7.91 -9.16
N ASP A 681 -10.30 6.72 -9.11
CA ASP A 681 -10.61 5.63 -10.05
C ASP A 681 -11.94 4.96 -9.66
N VAL A 682 -13.03 5.57 -10.14
CA VAL A 682 -14.40 5.07 -9.96
C VAL A 682 -14.52 3.62 -10.45
N LYS A 683 -13.83 3.27 -11.55
CA LYS A 683 -13.90 1.92 -12.12
C LYS A 683 -13.28 0.91 -11.16
N LEU A 684 -12.12 1.23 -10.58
CA LEU A 684 -11.48 0.38 -9.57
C LEU A 684 -12.38 0.21 -8.34
N LEU A 685 -12.99 1.28 -7.84
CA LEU A 685 -13.93 1.22 -6.71
C LEU A 685 -15.14 0.32 -6.98
N LEU A 686 -15.73 0.41 -8.18
CA LEU A 686 -16.87 -0.44 -8.54
C LEU A 686 -16.47 -1.91 -8.62
N VAL A 687 -15.32 -2.21 -9.22
CA VAL A 687 -14.78 -3.58 -9.29
C VAL A 687 -14.52 -4.15 -7.90
N THR A 688 -13.91 -3.37 -7.00
CA THR A 688 -13.63 -3.85 -5.63
C THR A 688 -14.91 -4.07 -4.82
N SER A 689 -15.90 -3.20 -4.99
CA SER A 689 -17.21 -3.35 -4.38
C SER A 689 -17.88 -4.67 -4.79
N ILE A 690 -17.92 -4.95 -6.10
CA ILE A 690 -18.51 -6.18 -6.64
C ILE A 690 -17.78 -7.42 -6.10
N ILE A 691 -16.45 -7.44 -6.15
CA ILE A 691 -15.65 -8.57 -5.66
C ILE A 691 -15.90 -8.78 -4.15
N SER A 692 -15.95 -7.70 -3.36
CA SER A 692 -16.19 -7.80 -1.91
C SER A 692 -17.55 -8.41 -1.58
N LEU A 693 -18.60 -8.07 -2.35
CA LEU A 693 -19.95 -8.64 -2.19
C LEU A 693 -20.01 -10.10 -2.62
N LEU A 694 -19.28 -10.49 -3.67
CA LEU A 694 -19.16 -11.90 -4.10
C LEU A 694 -18.46 -12.74 -3.02
N VAL A 695 -17.35 -12.24 -2.48
CA VAL A 695 -16.62 -12.89 -1.38
C VAL A 695 -17.51 -13.00 -0.14
N LEU A 696 -18.23 -11.94 0.24
CA LEU A 696 -19.19 -11.99 1.36
C LEU A 696 -20.28 -13.04 1.12
N SER A 697 -20.86 -13.08 -0.08
CA SER A 697 -21.91 -14.03 -0.43
C SER A 697 -21.40 -15.47 -0.30
N PHE A 698 -20.19 -15.74 -0.81
CA PHE A 698 -19.52 -17.03 -0.67
C PHE A 698 -19.29 -17.41 0.80
N ILE A 699 -18.80 -16.46 1.61
CA ILE A 699 -18.58 -16.67 3.05
C ILE A 699 -19.89 -17.01 3.77
N ILE A 700 -20.96 -16.25 3.53
CA ILE A 700 -22.28 -16.49 4.16
C ILE A 700 -22.81 -17.89 3.80
N ILE A 701 -22.72 -18.27 2.52
CA ILE A 701 -23.14 -19.59 2.05
C ILE A 701 -22.34 -20.69 2.75
N LEU A 702 -21.01 -20.56 2.84
CA LEU A 702 -20.16 -21.51 3.55
C LEU A 702 -20.50 -21.59 5.04
N SER A 703 -20.66 -20.44 5.71
CA SER A 703 -20.96 -20.36 7.14
C SER A 703 -22.32 -20.98 7.49
N ILE A 704 -23.29 -20.97 6.58
CA ILE A 704 -24.62 -21.59 6.76
C ILE A 704 -24.59 -23.09 6.41
N SER A 705 -23.79 -23.50 5.44
CA SER A 705 -23.78 -24.87 4.92
C SER A 705 -23.40 -25.92 5.97
N ILE A 706 -22.48 -25.60 6.88
CA ILE A 706 -22.02 -26.50 7.93
C ILE A 706 -23.09 -26.67 9.04
N PRO A 707 -23.64 -25.60 9.65
CA PRO A 707 -24.71 -25.72 10.65
C PRO A 707 -25.97 -26.40 10.12
N VAL A 708 -26.31 -26.21 8.84
CA VAL A 708 -27.43 -26.89 8.19
C VAL A 708 -27.29 -28.42 8.25
N LYS A 709 -26.07 -28.96 8.11
CA LYS A 709 -25.83 -30.40 8.25
C LYS A 709 -26.05 -30.88 9.69
N ILE A 710 -25.76 -30.04 10.68
CA ILE A 710 -25.98 -30.33 12.10
C ILE A 710 -27.48 -30.35 12.39
N ILE A 711 -28.23 -29.34 11.93
CA ILE A 711 -29.68 -29.24 12.14
C ILE A 711 -30.42 -30.47 11.61
N LYS A 712 -30.05 -30.94 10.41
CA LYS A 712 -30.68 -32.12 9.78
C LYS A 712 -30.51 -33.42 10.58
N LYS A 713 -29.53 -33.50 11.48
CA LYS A 713 -29.28 -34.68 12.30
C LYS A 713 -30.12 -34.71 13.58
N TYR A 714 -30.70 -33.59 14.00
CA TYR A 714 -31.50 -33.57 15.22
C TYR A 714 -32.86 -34.24 15.01
N LYS A 715 -33.15 -35.24 15.85
CA LYS A 715 -34.50 -35.78 16.00
C LYS A 715 -35.26 -35.00 17.08
N VAL A 716 -36.53 -34.68 16.82
CA VAL A 716 -37.39 -33.90 17.74
C VAL A 716 -37.40 -34.51 19.15
N CYS A 717 -37.47 -35.85 19.26
CA CYS A 717 -37.49 -36.55 20.55
C CYS A 717 -36.16 -36.45 21.33
N GLU A 718 -35.01 -36.39 20.66
CA GLU A 718 -33.71 -36.26 21.33
C GLU A 718 -33.50 -34.82 21.84
N LEU A 719 -33.94 -33.83 21.07
CA LEU A 719 -33.89 -32.42 21.46
C LEU A 719 -34.70 -32.12 22.71
N ILE A 720 -35.89 -32.73 22.85
CA ILE A 720 -36.73 -32.56 24.03
C ILE A 720 -36.12 -33.29 25.25
N ARG A 721 -35.52 -34.47 25.04
CA ARG A 721 -34.88 -35.25 26.11
C ARG A 721 -33.60 -34.64 26.67
N GLU A 722 -32.82 -33.91 25.88
CA GLU A 722 -31.64 -33.16 26.37
C GLU A 722 -32.02 -31.91 27.18
N THR A 723 -33.29 -31.51 27.14
CA THR A 723 -33.76 -30.23 27.69
C THR A 723 -34.58 -30.33 28.98
N ILE A 724 -34.93 -31.57 29.34
CA ILE A 724 -35.50 -32.02 30.62
C ILE A 724 -34.34 -32.58 31.45
#